data_AF-A0A415LIZ8-F1
#
_entry.id   AF-A0A415LIZ8-F1
#
_cell.length_a   1.000
_cell.length_b   1.000
_cell.length_c   1.000
_cell.angle_alpha   90.00
_cell.angle_beta   90.00
_cell.angle_gamma   90.00
#
_symmetry.space_group_name_H-M   'P 1'
#
loop_
_entity.id
_entity.type
_entity.pdbx_description
1 polymer ?
#
loop_
_entity_poly.entity_id
_entity_poly.type
_entity_poly.pdbx_seq_one_letter_code
_entity_poly.pdbx_strand_id
1 'polypeptide(L)'
;MTPVVPVWAEEEVEIENESQAEEITEDGNSGMSDFAEVTDETEELPDIDLEEEETQTNEEVAMEITPEDDQNAETEEDFSDSQPEAGAYGRPTSINIKDDAGYIWNGYYNDDGTITITGSQGVWGNAKADSSSQNNDALIIPSAIGGKTVSTIADFEGSGLFSMFSPEVIKKIVLPKTMTSEEIFSNATDGVCYGLFGKFVNLKELDLGGVKVGAGAIFGWGENNHNVIPLEKLTMKDQWSVDWDSRYEVPTKIHSGIKTLTLWGDYTDYGGIEVADYPNLQTLEITGEFSEIGLENCPNLERVDASKDINQVYFTKIKNCPKLDVPKIRVNEKFLDQSCMFENSKVEEITVDLRNSSYLQIYKSVFCKAYNLKAIYVENAGDTGFYSSDGVLYWKAGKQNDLFFYPPAKNPGGVYNVPKDLTCIYVFAFYGSKVNKIVFPEDITGRYYQDRESLGSWYTTKDFPELTGKDWFYLGNLCTAKVSVIKGTGATLGWYTNWSEWFEDTGFSVSQVEFRTGSTHTISYNLNGGINDPANPVSYTVGVTAPFTLKNPVRNGYTFVKWVDQNGYRVKATEPYGLSGNLVYIAIWEKNSTTTNVTSSQPKLTITGTTRKVAVGKKTKLQVKTSSGVVNPSNLIWTSSNKKVATVNSSGVVTFKKKTGGKRVVITAALKNNRNAKATYKLTATKNPVTKITISGKKTMKINKSQRLKAKVSGKSGAYKTVKWTSSNNKYATVTSKGQVKALKAGKGKTVTITASALDGSGKKARFKIKLK
;
A
#
# COMPACT_ATOMS: atom_id res chain seq x y z
N MET A 1 22.04 -32.43 -29.74
CA MET A 1 20.72 -32.78 -30.31
C MET A 1 19.86 -31.53 -30.30
N THR A 2 19.26 -31.16 -31.43
CA THR A 2 18.32 -30.04 -31.60
C THR A 2 17.28 -30.46 -32.65
N PRO A 3 15.99 -30.18 -32.39
CA PRO A 3 15.20 -29.31 -33.29
C PRO A 3 14.57 -28.14 -32.49
N VAL A 4 14.49 -26.89 -32.96
CA VAL A 4 13.94 -26.32 -34.22
C VAL A 4 12.42 -26.07 -34.17
N VAL A 5 12.05 -24.83 -34.55
CA VAL A 5 10.69 -24.25 -34.56
C VAL A 5 9.86 -24.78 -35.74
N PRO A 6 8.53 -24.52 -35.78
CA PRO A 6 8.04 -23.78 -36.95
C PRO A 6 7.01 -22.67 -36.62
N VAL A 7 6.89 -21.73 -37.57
CA VAL A 7 6.07 -20.49 -37.57
C VAL A 7 4.79 -20.72 -38.41
N TRP A 8 4.20 -19.65 -38.98
CA TRP A 8 3.16 -19.59 -40.03
C TRP A 8 1.70 -19.74 -39.56
N ALA A 9 0.72 -18.93 -40.02
CA ALA A 9 0.77 -17.70 -40.81
C ALA A 9 -0.58 -16.92 -40.77
N GLU A 10 -0.55 -15.68 -41.28
CA GLU A 10 -1.59 -14.89 -41.98
C GLU A 10 -3.10 -15.19 -41.84
N GLU A 11 -3.90 -14.11 -41.70
CA GLU A 11 -4.82 -13.68 -42.79
C GLU A 11 -5.11 -12.16 -42.65
N GLU A 12 -5.26 -11.45 -43.76
CA GLU A 12 -5.33 -9.98 -43.86
C GLU A 12 -6.78 -9.45 -43.88
N VAL A 13 -6.95 -8.15 -43.55
CA VAL A 13 -8.01 -7.30 -44.13
C VAL A 13 -7.48 -5.86 -44.27
N GLU A 14 -7.11 -5.47 -45.48
CA GLU A 14 -7.04 -4.04 -45.87
C GLU A 14 -8.46 -3.48 -46.11
N ILE A 15 -8.63 -2.15 -46.01
CA ILE A 15 -8.90 -1.29 -47.19
C ILE A 15 -9.10 0.18 -46.77
N GLU A 16 -8.29 1.03 -47.40
CA GLU A 16 -8.50 2.45 -47.75
C GLU A 16 -8.88 3.48 -46.67
N ASN A 17 -7.84 4.22 -46.27
CA ASN A 17 -7.78 5.69 -46.21
C ASN A 17 -8.95 6.48 -46.83
N GLU A 18 -9.30 7.59 -46.19
CA GLU A 18 -9.40 8.87 -46.91
C GLU A 18 -8.72 9.97 -46.07
N SER A 19 -8.16 10.98 -46.71
CA SER A 19 -7.39 12.04 -46.05
C SER A 19 -8.28 13.21 -45.62
N GLN A 20 -7.74 14.11 -44.79
CA GLN A 20 -7.52 15.53 -45.12
C GLN A 20 -6.61 16.13 -44.03
N ALA A 21 -5.86 17.16 -44.38
CA ALA A 21 -5.10 17.98 -43.43
C ALA A 21 -5.69 19.39 -43.44
N GLU A 22 -5.68 20.08 -42.31
CA GLU A 22 -6.00 21.50 -42.25
C GLU A 22 -5.11 22.17 -41.20
N GLU A 23 -4.41 23.23 -41.62
CA GLU A 23 -3.60 24.08 -40.74
C GLU A 23 -4.50 25.04 -39.95
N ILE A 24 -4.16 25.31 -38.69
CA ILE A 24 -4.47 26.61 -38.06
C ILE A 24 -3.21 27.08 -37.33
N THR A 25 -2.87 28.35 -37.54
CA THR A 25 -1.60 29.00 -37.17
C THR A 25 -1.76 30.00 -36.01
N GLU A 26 -0.68 30.73 -35.71
CA GLU A 26 -0.58 31.96 -34.90
C GLU A 26 -0.48 31.83 -33.36
N ASP A 27 0.80 31.76 -32.93
CA ASP A 27 1.52 32.80 -32.18
C ASP A 27 1.20 33.14 -30.70
N GLY A 28 2.30 33.25 -29.94
CA GLY A 28 2.35 33.64 -28.53
C GLY A 28 3.80 33.74 -27.99
N ASN A 29 4.65 34.52 -28.65
CA ASN A 29 6.12 34.49 -28.49
C ASN A 29 6.69 35.21 -27.24
N SER A 30 7.58 34.53 -26.50
CA SER A 30 8.83 35.02 -25.84
C SER A 30 9.28 33.96 -24.81
N GLY A 31 10.55 33.63 -24.56
CA GLY A 31 11.89 34.03 -25.02
C GLY A 31 12.91 33.49 -23.98
N MET A 32 14.20 33.25 -24.23
CA MET A 32 15.06 33.52 -25.37
C MET A 32 16.36 32.67 -25.26
N SER A 33 16.96 32.26 -26.40
CA SER A 33 18.34 31.71 -26.61
C SER A 33 18.85 30.60 -25.67
N ASP A 34 19.11 29.37 -26.12
CA ASP A 34 20.08 28.90 -27.14
C ASP A 34 21.56 29.02 -26.75
N PHE A 35 22.24 27.87 -26.61
CA PHE A 35 23.54 27.61 -27.22
C PHE A 35 23.82 26.10 -27.32
N ALA A 36 23.87 25.59 -28.54
CA ALA A 36 24.58 24.38 -28.97
C ALA A 36 25.71 24.85 -29.93
N GLU A 37 26.67 24.07 -30.42
CA GLU A 37 26.92 22.61 -30.39
C GLU A 37 28.29 22.38 -29.68
N VAL A 38 29.11 21.31 -29.78
CA VAL A 38 29.50 20.36 -30.85
C VAL A 38 30.02 19.06 -30.19
N THR A 39 29.97 17.91 -30.88
CA THR A 39 30.57 16.62 -30.46
C THR A 39 31.73 16.20 -31.37
N ASP A 40 32.40 15.11 -31.00
CA ASP A 40 33.36 14.32 -31.80
C ASP A 40 34.77 14.97 -32.01
N GLU A 41 35.88 14.23 -32.15
CA GLU A 41 36.20 12.84 -31.75
C GLU A 41 37.74 12.70 -31.54
N THR A 42 38.17 11.54 -31.03
CA THR A 42 39.52 10.94 -30.97
C THR A 42 40.73 11.59 -31.66
N GLU A 43 41.89 11.59 -30.96
CA GLU A 43 43.23 11.42 -31.58
C GLU A 43 44.00 10.26 -30.89
N GLU A 44 44.95 9.64 -31.61
CA GLU A 44 45.65 8.40 -31.23
C GLU A 44 47.12 8.63 -30.79
N LEU A 45 47.68 7.68 -30.03
CA LEU A 45 49.13 7.53 -29.78
C LEU A 45 49.75 6.55 -30.80
N PRO A 46 51.00 6.81 -31.27
CA PRO A 46 52.15 5.96 -30.91
C PRO A 46 53.48 6.75 -30.78
N ASP A 47 54.64 6.27 -30.29
CA ASP A 47 55.10 5.12 -29.46
C ASP A 47 56.60 5.41 -29.10
N ILE A 48 57.40 4.40 -28.73
CA ILE A 48 58.89 4.31 -28.83
C ILE A 48 59.72 4.77 -27.60
N ASP A 49 59.99 3.80 -26.69
CA ASP A 49 61.28 3.10 -26.45
C ASP A 49 62.61 3.87 -26.71
N LEU A 50 63.72 3.70 -25.98
CA LEU A 50 64.16 2.94 -24.78
C LEU A 50 65.44 3.69 -24.24
N GLU A 51 66.38 3.24 -23.39
CA GLU A 51 66.79 1.92 -22.84
C GLU A 51 67.40 2.11 -21.41
N GLU A 52 68.44 1.38 -21.02
CA GLU A 52 69.12 1.42 -19.70
C GLU A 52 70.48 2.21 -19.76
N GLU A 53 71.16 2.57 -18.66
CA GLU A 53 72.06 1.69 -17.88
C GLU A 53 72.38 2.25 -16.46
N GLU A 54 72.73 1.37 -15.52
CA GLU A 54 73.26 1.71 -14.19
C GLU A 54 74.81 1.78 -14.18
N THR A 55 75.43 2.42 -13.18
CA THR A 55 76.24 1.72 -12.15
C THR A 55 76.86 2.64 -11.08
N GLN A 56 77.35 2.03 -10.00
CA GLN A 56 77.81 2.63 -8.74
C GLN A 56 79.28 3.10 -8.78
N THR A 57 79.67 3.98 -7.85
CA THR A 57 80.71 3.65 -6.83
C THR A 57 80.74 4.67 -5.69
N ASN A 58 81.20 4.23 -4.51
CA ASN A 58 81.39 5.06 -3.31
C ASN A 58 82.82 5.61 -3.25
N GLU A 59 83.05 6.68 -2.48
CA GLU A 59 84.02 6.63 -1.36
C GLU A 59 83.81 7.78 -0.36
N GLU A 60 84.15 7.53 0.90
CA GLU A 60 84.05 8.50 2.01
C GLU A 60 85.36 9.29 2.16
N VAL A 61 85.27 10.54 2.62
CA VAL A 61 86.40 11.24 3.26
C VAL A 61 85.93 11.85 4.56
N ALA A 62 86.33 11.23 5.68
CA ALA A 62 86.09 11.75 7.01
C ALA A 62 87.10 12.87 7.35
N MET A 63 86.64 13.89 8.07
CA MET A 63 87.49 14.81 8.82
C MET A 63 86.80 15.14 10.14
N GLU A 64 87.53 15.07 11.25
CA GLU A 64 86.98 14.93 12.60
C GLU A 64 87.52 16.06 13.52
N ILE A 65 86.62 16.72 14.28
CA ILE A 65 86.87 17.60 15.45
C ILE A 65 87.86 18.79 15.30
N THR A 66 87.79 19.88 16.08
CA THR A 66 87.01 20.29 17.28
C THR A 66 86.67 21.81 17.20
N PRO A 67 85.67 22.32 17.93
CA PRO A 67 85.37 23.75 18.04
C PRO A 67 86.16 24.45 19.17
N GLU A 68 86.30 25.79 19.08
CA GLU A 68 86.74 26.66 20.20
C GLU A 68 85.70 27.78 20.45
N ASP A 69 85.39 28.00 21.72
CA ASP A 69 84.82 29.18 22.40
C ASP A 69 83.80 30.07 21.67
N ASP A 70 82.51 29.76 21.86
CA ASP A 70 81.43 30.73 21.72
C ASP A 70 81.26 31.53 23.03
N GLN A 71 81.58 32.83 22.99
CA GLN A 71 81.23 33.80 24.03
C GLN A 71 80.29 34.87 23.48
N ASN A 72 78.99 34.68 23.68
CA ASN A 72 78.08 35.79 23.96
C ASN A 72 77.05 35.38 25.02
N ALA A 73 76.76 36.31 25.93
CA ALA A 73 75.76 36.10 26.96
C ALA A 73 74.35 36.34 26.40
N GLU A 74 73.37 35.59 26.92
CA GLU A 74 71.96 35.82 26.64
C GLU A 74 71.57 37.23 27.14
N THR A 75 71.22 38.12 26.22
CA THR A 75 70.46 39.33 26.55
C THR A 75 68.99 38.98 26.53
N GLU A 76 68.33 38.97 27.69
CA GLU A 76 66.86 38.99 27.74
C GLU A 76 66.39 40.30 27.08
N GLU A 77 65.70 40.21 25.94
CA GLU A 77 65.00 41.37 25.37
C GLU A 77 63.75 41.64 26.22
N ASP A 78 63.68 42.86 26.76
CA ASP A 78 62.58 43.34 27.59
C ASP A 78 61.35 43.62 26.71
N PHE A 79 60.43 42.65 26.64
CA PHE A 79 59.20 42.72 25.83
C PHE A 79 58.23 43.78 26.39
N SER A 80 58.42 45.03 25.98
CA SER A 80 57.61 46.17 26.40
C SER A 80 56.12 46.00 26.06
N ASP A 81 55.25 46.14 27.06
CA ASP A 81 53.80 45.85 27.01
C ASP A 81 52.95 46.85 26.19
N SER A 82 53.59 47.64 25.30
CA SER A 82 52.96 48.65 24.44
C SER A 82 52.71 48.12 23.03
N GLN A 83 51.46 48.12 22.58
CA GLN A 83 51.14 47.82 21.17
C GLN A 83 51.80 48.85 20.24
N PRO A 84 52.36 48.42 19.08
CA PRO A 84 52.72 49.33 18.00
C PRO A 84 51.46 49.97 17.38
N GLU A 85 51.63 51.06 16.63
CA GLU A 85 50.53 51.66 15.89
C GLU A 85 49.94 50.68 14.84
N ALA A 86 48.68 50.91 14.45
CA ALA A 86 47.94 50.00 13.58
C ALA A 86 48.59 49.86 12.19
N GLY A 87 48.57 48.64 11.67
CA GLY A 87 49.13 48.31 10.37
C GLY A 87 48.32 48.85 9.19
N ALA A 88 48.74 48.48 7.98
CA ALA A 88 47.97 48.77 6.77
C ALA A 88 46.52 48.27 6.92
N TYR A 89 45.58 48.99 6.32
CA TYR A 89 44.14 48.75 6.44
C TYR A 89 43.55 48.86 7.87
N GLY A 90 44.31 49.37 8.85
CA GLY A 90 43.80 49.72 10.19
C GLY A 90 43.60 48.52 11.12
N ARG A 91 44.33 47.42 10.92
CA ARG A 91 44.32 46.24 11.79
C ARG A 91 45.43 46.30 12.85
N PRO A 92 45.29 45.65 14.02
CA PRO A 92 46.34 45.58 15.02
C PRO A 92 47.62 44.92 14.45
N THR A 93 48.78 45.44 14.87
CA THR A 93 50.08 44.81 14.61
C THR A 93 50.25 43.59 15.50
N SER A 94 50.73 42.48 14.91
CA SER A 94 50.96 41.24 15.67
C SER A 94 52.18 41.40 16.59
N ILE A 95 52.04 40.95 17.83
CA ILE A 95 53.09 40.92 18.86
C ILE A 95 53.45 39.48 19.23
N ASN A 96 54.67 39.30 19.73
CA ASN A 96 55.16 38.06 20.34
C ASN A 96 54.78 38.03 21.82
N ILE A 97 54.14 36.96 22.28
CA ILE A 97 53.66 36.82 23.67
C ILE A 97 54.05 35.42 24.19
N LYS A 98 54.78 35.37 25.30
CA LYS A 98 55.31 34.13 25.88
C LYS A 98 54.28 33.47 26.82
N ASP A 99 54.15 32.16 26.77
CA ASP A 99 53.35 31.39 27.75
C ASP A 99 54.18 30.88 28.94
N ASP A 100 53.50 30.31 29.94
CA ASP A 100 54.11 29.81 31.18
C ASP A 100 55.08 28.64 30.97
N ALA A 101 55.02 27.95 29.82
CA ALA A 101 55.95 26.89 29.42
C ALA A 101 57.12 27.43 28.57
N GLY A 102 57.06 28.70 28.15
CA GLY A 102 58.11 29.41 27.43
C GLY A 102 57.93 29.46 25.92
N TYR A 103 56.82 28.96 25.36
CA TYR A 103 56.54 29.07 23.92
C TYR A 103 56.15 30.51 23.57
N ILE A 104 56.59 30.98 22.40
CA ILE A 104 56.26 32.31 21.88
C ILE A 104 55.08 32.17 20.92
N TRP A 105 53.96 32.78 21.28
CA TRP A 105 52.75 32.87 20.48
C TRP A 105 52.71 34.22 19.75
N ASN A 106 52.26 34.21 18.51
CA ASN A 106 51.98 35.43 17.77
C ASN A 106 50.50 35.75 17.97
N GLY A 107 50.17 37.01 18.25
CA GLY A 107 48.78 37.44 18.40
C GLY A 107 48.66 38.94 18.57
N TYR A 108 47.49 39.39 19.00
CA TYR A 108 47.27 40.76 19.44
C TYR A 108 46.29 40.81 20.61
N TYR A 109 46.42 41.84 21.45
CA TYR A 109 45.46 42.14 22.50
C TYR A 109 44.21 42.77 21.89
N ASN A 110 43.05 42.36 22.37
CA ASN A 110 41.74 42.90 22.02
C ASN A 110 41.31 43.97 23.05
N ASP A 111 40.40 44.87 22.65
CA ASP A 111 39.90 45.97 23.50
C ASP A 111 39.22 45.51 24.81
N ASP A 112 38.74 44.27 24.86
CA ASP A 112 38.13 43.64 26.04
C ASP A 112 39.16 43.05 27.03
N GLY A 113 40.46 43.12 26.70
CA GLY A 113 41.55 42.56 27.49
C GLY A 113 41.88 41.09 27.21
N THR A 114 41.22 40.46 26.24
CA THR A 114 41.56 39.11 25.75
C THR A 114 42.67 39.14 24.70
N ILE A 115 43.13 37.97 24.25
CA ILE A 115 44.11 37.81 23.15
C ILE A 115 43.48 37.03 21.99
N THR A 116 43.69 37.55 20.77
CA THR A 116 43.51 36.82 19.52
C THR A 116 44.86 36.25 19.07
N ILE A 117 44.93 34.94 18.81
CA ILE A 117 46.15 34.28 18.34
C ILE A 117 46.19 34.27 16.80
N THR A 118 47.38 34.55 16.25
CA THR A 118 47.71 34.51 14.83
C THR A 118 48.80 33.47 14.50
N GLY A 119 49.50 32.91 15.49
CA GLY A 119 50.49 31.86 15.24
C GLY A 119 51.43 31.62 16.42
N SER A 120 52.66 31.20 16.13
CA SER A 120 53.71 31.02 17.15
C SER A 120 55.11 31.02 16.55
N GLN A 121 56.03 31.82 17.08
CA GLN A 121 57.46 31.70 16.78
C GLN A 121 58.09 30.50 17.52
N GLY A 122 57.78 29.29 17.02
CA GLY A 122 58.45 28.05 17.40
C GLY A 122 59.57 27.70 16.41
N VAL A 123 60.84 27.82 16.83
CA VAL A 123 61.99 27.39 16.01
C VAL A 123 62.06 25.86 15.99
N TRP A 124 61.47 25.24 14.97
CA TRP A 124 61.68 23.83 14.64
C TRP A 124 63.14 23.60 14.24
N GLY A 125 63.94 23.27 15.25
CA GLY A 125 65.40 23.16 15.20
C GLY A 125 66.02 23.09 16.59
N ASN A 126 65.40 23.72 17.61
CA ASN A 126 65.86 23.59 19.00
C ASN A 126 64.74 23.76 20.05
N ALA A 127 63.55 23.20 19.78
CA ALA A 127 62.68 22.79 20.87
C ALA A 127 63.43 21.73 21.69
N LYS A 128 63.94 22.09 22.87
CA LYS A 128 64.46 21.12 23.83
C LYS A 128 63.32 20.17 24.19
N ALA A 129 63.37 18.96 23.65
CA ALA A 129 62.62 17.86 24.21
C ALA A 129 62.95 17.77 25.70
N ASP A 130 61.93 17.75 26.57
CA ASP A 130 62.12 17.00 27.79
C ASP A 130 62.41 15.55 27.35
N SER A 131 63.38 14.90 27.98
CA SER A 131 63.87 13.60 27.53
C SER A 131 62.93 12.43 27.88
N SER A 132 61.63 12.72 28.04
CA SER A 132 60.54 11.77 28.29
C SER A 132 59.32 11.91 27.36
N SER A 133 59.09 13.04 26.68
CA SER A 133 57.92 13.25 25.79
C SER A 133 58.14 12.82 24.33
N GLN A 134 58.12 11.50 24.07
CA GLN A 134 58.07 10.97 22.71
C GLN A 134 56.68 11.13 22.06
N ASN A 135 56.33 12.34 21.60
CA ASN A 135 55.51 12.63 20.39
C ASN A 135 55.09 14.12 20.31
N ASN A 136 55.55 14.84 19.29
CA ASN A 136 55.15 16.23 19.00
C ASN A 136 54.06 16.33 17.91
N ASP A 137 53.10 15.40 17.87
CA ASP A 137 52.03 15.37 16.86
C ASP A 137 50.69 15.95 17.37
N ALA A 138 50.68 16.58 18.55
CA ALA A 138 49.52 17.26 19.12
C ALA A 138 49.81 18.74 19.40
N LEU A 139 48.94 19.62 18.89
CA LEU A 139 48.91 21.05 19.18
C LEU A 139 47.75 21.34 20.14
N ILE A 140 48.06 21.81 21.34
CA ILE A 140 47.07 22.22 22.34
C ILE A 140 47.22 23.73 22.52
N ILE A 141 46.20 24.50 22.15
CA ILE A 141 46.19 25.94 22.33
C ILE A 141 45.79 26.24 23.79
N PRO A 142 46.59 26.99 24.57
CA PRO A 142 46.30 27.26 25.97
C PRO A 142 45.10 28.22 26.12
N SER A 143 44.40 28.14 27.25
CA SER A 143 43.26 29.03 27.55
C SER A 143 43.66 30.45 27.96
N ALA A 144 44.94 30.66 28.29
CA ALA A 144 45.50 31.96 28.59
C ALA A 144 46.99 32.01 28.21
N ILE A 145 47.49 33.18 27.83
CA ILE A 145 48.90 33.46 27.50
C ILE A 145 49.23 34.83 28.11
N GLY A 146 50.39 34.98 28.76
CA GLY A 146 50.76 36.25 29.43
C GLY A 146 49.72 36.72 30.47
N GLY A 147 48.99 35.79 31.10
CA GLY A 147 47.89 36.09 32.02
C GLY A 147 46.59 36.60 31.39
N LYS A 148 46.50 36.71 30.06
CA LYS A 148 45.27 37.12 29.34
C LYS A 148 44.57 35.93 28.71
N THR A 149 43.23 35.91 28.76
CA THR A 149 42.39 34.83 28.22
C THR A 149 42.43 34.77 26.69
N VAL A 150 42.64 33.58 26.12
CA VAL A 150 42.57 33.33 24.67
C VAL A 150 41.10 33.21 24.24
N SER A 151 40.66 34.12 23.37
CA SER A 151 39.25 34.27 22.94
C SER A 151 39.00 33.96 21.45
N THR A 152 40.01 34.16 20.59
CA THR A 152 39.88 34.03 19.12
C THR A 152 41.18 33.52 18.47
N ILE A 153 41.05 32.92 17.29
CA ILE A 153 42.13 32.61 16.34
C ILE A 153 41.76 33.15 14.96
N ALA A 154 42.69 33.83 14.28
CA ALA A 154 42.39 34.61 13.07
C ALA A 154 43.52 34.57 12.01
N ASP A 155 43.16 34.74 10.74
CA ASP A 155 44.09 34.80 9.60
C ASP A 155 44.61 36.24 9.34
N PHE A 156 45.86 36.34 8.86
CA PHE A 156 46.64 37.58 8.78
C PHE A 156 47.28 37.72 7.40
N GLU A 157 46.76 38.71 6.66
CA GLU A 157 47.26 39.18 5.37
C GLU A 157 47.51 38.10 4.30
N GLY A 158 46.72 37.01 4.31
CA GLY A 158 46.78 35.96 3.29
C GLY A 158 48.04 35.11 3.31
N SER A 159 48.91 35.27 4.32
CA SER A 159 50.08 34.40 4.52
C SER A 159 49.69 32.96 4.92
N GLY A 160 48.40 32.71 5.16
CA GLY A 160 47.78 31.40 5.31
C GLY A 160 48.15 30.78 6.65
N LEU A 161 47.60 31.36 7.71
CA LEU A 161 48.01 31.15 9.09
C LEU A 161 47.68 29.76 9.63
N PHE A 162 48.61 28.83 9.39
CA PHE A 162 49.17 27.94 10.41
C PHE A 162 50.62 27.52 10.06
N SER A 163 51.27 28.26 9.15
CA SER A 163 52.58 27.99 8.53
C SER A 163 53.81 27.96 9.47
N MET A 164 53.59 28.02 10.78
CA MET A 164 54.63 28.02 11.82
C MET A 164 54.66 26.71 12.64
N PHE A 165 53.65 25.86 12.48
CA PHE A 165 53.67 24.46 12.90
C PHE A 165 53.77 23.61 11.65
N SER A 166 54.62 22.59 11.63
CA SER A 166 54.70 21.62 10.52
C SER A 166 53.37 20.92 10.27
N PRO A 167 52.57 21.28 9.24
CA PRO A 167 51.21 20.75 9.08
C PRO A 167 51.19 19.27 8.68
N GLU A 168 52.30 18.79 8.11
CA GLU A 168 52.63 17.39 7.87
C GLU A 168 52.92 16.57 9.14
N VAL A 169 53.21 17.18 10.29
CA VAL A 169 53.51 16.45 11.55
C VAL A 169 52.28 16.38 12.48
N ILE A 170 51.49 17.44 12.56
CA ILE A 170 50.37 17.53 13.51
C ILE A 170 49.20 16.61 13.12
N LYS A 171 48.87 15.69 14.02
CA LYS A 171 47.73 14.76 13.93
C LYS A 171 46.59 15.13 14.89
N LYS A 172 46.82 16.02 15.86
CA LYS A 172 45.79 16.46 16.82
C LYS A 172 45.84 17.97 17.06
N ILE A 173 44.67 18.61 17.09
CA ILE A 173 44.51 20.01 17.50
C ILE A 173 43.43 20.09 18.59
N VAL A 174 43.69 20.87 19.65
CA VAL A 174 42.74 21.15 20.74
C VAL A 174 42.66 22.65 20.98
N LEU A 175 41.45 23.21 20.87
CA LEU A 175 41.13 24.61 21.18
C LEU A 175 40.65 24.75 22.64
N PRO A 176 40.96 25.87 23.32
CA PRO A 176 40.55 26.10 24.69
C PRO A 176 39.07 26.50 24.78
N LYS A 177 38.40 26.08 25.88
CA LYS A 177 36.98 26.39 26.15
C LYS A 177 36.67 27.85 26.51
N THR A 178 37.66 28.73 26.36
CA THR A 178 37.57 30.17 26.56
C THR A 178 37.31 30.95 25.27
N MET A 179 37.43 30.30 24.11
CA MET A 179 37.16 30.94 22.83
C MET A 179 35.66 31.19 22.61
N THR A 180 35.31 32.42 22.22
CA THR A 180 33.92 32.93 22.21
C THR A 180 33.37 33.20 20.80
N SER A 181 34.24 33.51 19.85
CA SER A 181 34.01 33.51 18.40
C SER A 181 32.74 34.20 17.86
N GLU A 182 32.90 35.45 17.43
CA GLU A 182 32.04 36.01 16.37
C GLU A 182 32.80 36.18 15.03
N GLU A 183 34.13 36.24 15.04
CA GLU A 183 34.95 36.60 13.86
C GLU A 183 36.17 35.67 13.60
N ILE A 184 35.92 34.40 13.26
CA ILE A 184 36.96 33.56 12.61
C ILE A 184 36.92 33.83 11.10
N PHE A 185 37.69 34.81 10.65
CA PHE A 185 37.87 35.13 9.23
C PHE A 185 39.14 34.49 8.65
N SER A 186 38.98 33.86 7.47
CA SER A 186 40.06 33.43 6.58
C SER A 186 39.90 34.13 5.24
N ASN A 187 40.84 34.99 4.84
CA ASN A 187 40.70 35.84 3.65
C ASN A 187 41.47 35.24 2.47
N ALA A 188 40.75 34.78 1.44
CA ALA A 188 41.37 34.31 0.20
C ALA A 188 41.99 35.49 -0.58
N THR A 189 43.31 35.52 -0.72
CA THR A 189 44.04 36.52 -1.52
C THR A 189 44.13 36.18 -3.02
N ASP A 190 43.75 34.97 -3.40
CA ASP A 190 43.90 34.37 -4.73
C ASP A 190 42.63 33.69 -5.27
N GLY A 191 41.55 33.69 -4.48
CA GLY A 191 40.30 32.98 -4.78
C GLY A 191 40.20 31.55 -4.24
N VAL A 192 41.24 31.02 -3.57
CA VAL A 192 41.24 29.72 -2.91
C VAL A 192 41.28 29.89 -1.40
N CYS A 193 40.14 29.66 -0.74
CA CYS A 193 40.11 29.69 0.72
C CYS A 193 40.43 28.28 1.25
N TYR A 194 41.59 28.09 1.88
CA TYR A 194 41.95 26.84 2.56
C TYR A 194 41.26 26.68 3.94
N GLY A 195 40.66 27.75 4.46
CA GLY A 195 40.16 27.80 5.84
C GLY A 195 41.28 27.65 6.88
N LEU A 196 40.88 27.65 8.14
CA LEU A 196 41.79 27.68 9.28
C LEU A 196 42.66 26.43 9.40
N PHE A 197 42.17 25.23 9.03
CA PHE A 197 42.93 23.98 9.20
C PHE A 197 43.28 23.24 7.90
N GLY A 198 42.87 23.72 6.71
CA GLY A 198 43.03 22.99 5.44
C GLY A 198 44.47 22.75 4.95
N LYS A 199 45.48 23.24 5.68
CA LYS A 199 46.90 22.88 5.48
C LYS A 199 47.33 21.62 6.25
N PHE A 200 46.63 21.21 7.30
CA PHE A 200 47.02 20.07 8.15
C PHE A 200 46.66 18.71 7.53
N VAL A 201 47.41 18.32 6.50
CA VAL A 201 47.17 17.11 5.69
C VAL A 201 47.16 15.79 6.48
N ASN A 202 47.74 15.76 7.69
CA ASN A 202 47.78 14.58 8.56
C ASN A 202 46.88 14.67 9.81
N LEU A 203 46.03 15.70 9.94
CA LEU A 203 45.15 15.89 11.10
C LEU A 203 44.10 14.79 11.23
N LYS A 204 44.05 14.16 12.42
CA LYS A 204 43.18 13.05 12.80
C LYS A 204 42.19 13.39 13.90
N GLU A 205 42.56 14.24 14.85
CA GLU A 205 41.69 14.69 15.93
C GLU A 205 41.61 16.22 15.97
N LEU A 206 40.40 16.77 16.01
CA LEU A 206 40.16 18.21 16.14
C LEU A 206 39.13 18.45 17.23
N ASP A 207 39.53 19.08 18.32
CA ASP A 207 38.63 19.56 19.37
C ASP A 207 38.47 21.07 19.25
N LEU A 208 37.28 21.52 18.86
CA LEU A 208 36.93 22.91 18.68
C LEU A 208 36.46 23.60 19.97
N GLY A 209 36.69 23.02 21.16
CA GLY A 209 36.66 23.77 22.41
C GLY A 209 35.34 24.47 22.75
N GLY A 210 34.19 24.01 22.26
CA GLY A 210 32.89 24.67 22.49
C GLY A 210 32.64 25.95 21.67
N VAL A 211 33.53 26.27 20.73
CA VAL A 211 33.53 27.47 19.88
C VAL A 211 32.38 27.44 18.86
N LYS A 212 31.90 28.62 18.44
CA LYS A 212 31.00 28.80 17.31
C LYS A 212 31.79 29.09 16.03
N VAL A 213 31.76 28.17 15.07
CA VAL A 213 32.51 28.33 13.82
C VAL A 213 31.56 28.29 12.61
N GLY A 214 31.69 29.27 11.72
CA GLY A 214 30.96 29.32 10.46
C GLY A 214 31.46 28.28 9.46
N ALA A 215 30.60 27.91 8.50
CA ALA A 215 30.95 26.93 7.47
C ALA A 215 32.13 27.45 6.62
N GLY A 216 33.06 26.54 6.31
CA GLY A 216 34.31 26.83 5.59
C GLY A 216 35.33 27.72 6.32
N ALA A 217 35.02 28.36 7.44
CA ALA A 217 36.05 28.98 8.28
C ALA A 217 37.02 27.92 8.85
N ILE A 218 36.54 26.70 9.12
CA ILE A 218 37.38 25.56 9.55
C ILE A 218 38.18 24.96 8.38
N PHE A 219 37.53 24.72 7.24
CA PHE A 219 37.99 23.78 6.20
C PHE A 219 38.10 24.36 4.77
N GLY A 220 37.75 25.63 4.58
CA GLY A 220 37.86 26.32 3.30
C GLY A 220 36.67 26.17 2.35
N TRP A 221 36.77 26.88 1.22
CA TRP A 221 35.83 26.90 0.11
C TRP A 221 36.58 27.14 -1.22
N GLY A 222 36.12 26.51 -2.31
CA GLY A 222 36.63 26.73 -3.66
C GLY A 222 36.52 25.48 -4.53
N GLU A 223 36.26 25.65 -5.83
CA GLU A 223 36.02 24.53 -6.78
C GLU A 223 37.21 23.57 -6.90
N ASN A 224 38.44 24.08 -6.75
CA ASN A 224 39.69 23.31 -6.82
C ASN A 224 40.23 22.85 -5.45
N ASN A 225 39.49 23.05 -4.35
CA ASN A 225 40.03 22.82 -3.00
C ASN A 225 39.96 21.34 -2.59
N HIS A 226 40.90 20.53 -3.09
CA HIS A 226 40.95 19.07 -2.93
C HIS A 226 41.51 18.58 -1.58
N ASN A 227 41.96 19.47 -0.68
CA ASN A 227 42.56 19.11 0.61
C ASN A 227 41.52 18.65 1.65
N VAL A 228 40.96 17.46 1.43
CA VAL A 228 40.10 16.78 2.42
C VAL A 228 40.95 16.36 3.60
N ILE A 229 40.84 17.07 4.73
CA ILE A 229 41.51 16.69 5.97
C ILE A 229 41.07 15.27 6.37
N PRO A 230 41.98 14.33 6.64
CA PRO A 230 41.64 12.92 6.88
C PRO A 230 41.19 12.67 8.33
N LEU A 231 40.33 13.54 8.84
CA LEU A 231 39.90 13.68 10.23
C LEU A 231 39.07 12.47 10.70
N GLU A 232 39.40 11.89 11.85
CA GLU A 232 38.75 10.69 12.38
C GLU A 232 37.96 10.95 13.69
N LYS A 233 38.36 11.95 14.50
CA LYS A 233 37.55 12.46 15.62
C LYS A 233 37.36 13.98 15.52
N LEU A 234 36.12 14.43 15.70
CA LEU A 234 35.73 15.84 15.82
C LEU A 234 35.00 16.05 17.15
N THR A 235 35.43 17.03 17.94
CA THR A 235 34.68 17.55 19.09
C THR A 235 34.25 18.98 18.81
N MET A 236 32.98 19.32 19.02
CA MET A 236 32.46 20.67 18.79
C MET A 236 31.25 20.98 19.68
N LYS A 237 30.86 22.25 19.74
CA LYS A 237 29.53 22.62 20.26
C LYS A 237 28.50 22.24 19.21
N ASP A 238 27.41 21.58 19.60
CA ASP A 238 26.32 21.35 18.63
C ASP A 238 25.68 22.69 18.27
N GLN A 239 25.37 22.86 17.00
CA GLN A 239 24.70 24.01 16.44
C GLN A 239 23.83 23.52 15.30
N TRP A 240 22.53 23.81 15.40
CA TRP A 240 21.54 23.53 14.35
C TRP A 240 22.13 23.89 12.99
N SER A 241 22.47 22.84 12.22
CA SER A 241 23.13 22.89 10.92
C SER A 241 23.74 24.26 10.59
N VAL A 242 24.98 24.52 11.04
CA VAL A 242 25.81 25.57 10.41
C VAL A 242 25.62 25.40 8.91
N ASP A 243 25.09 26.41 8.22
CA ASP A 243 24.42 26.18 6.93
C ASP A 243 25.45 25.77 5.87
N TRP A 244 25.69 24.45 5.77
CA TRP A 244 26.67 23.80 4.92
C TRP A 244 26.09 23.80 3.51
N ASP A 245 26.00 25.00 2.95
CA ASP A 245 25.33 25.35 1.70
C ASP A 245 25.60 24.28 0.63
N SER A 246 24.52 23.59 0.25
CA SER A 246 24.56 22.39 -0.59
C SER A 246 25.06 22.63 -2.02
N ARG A 247 25.36 23.89 -2.36
CA ARG A 247 26.10 24.30 -3.56
C ARG A 247 27.59 23.95 -3.51
N TYR A 248 28.15 23.59 -2.35
CA TYR A 248 29.56 23.23 -2.20
C TYR A 248 29.75 21.73 -1.91
N GLU A 249 30.65 21.05 -2.62
CA GLU A 249 30.95 19.63 -2.39
C GLU A 249 31.85 19.34 -1.17
N VAL A 250 32.43 20.39 -0.57
CA VAL A 250 33.43 20.28 0.51
C VAL A 250 32.89 19.59 1.78
N PRO A 251 31.66 19.84 2.28
CA PRO A 251 31.18 19.31 3.57
C PRO A 251 31.12 17.78 3.61
N THR A 252 30.56 17.16 2.57
CA THR A 252 30.34 15.71 2.49
C THR A 252 31.65 14.93 2.48
N LYS A 253 32.71 15.50 1.92
CA LYS A 253 34.06 14.92 1.88
C LYS A 253 34.67 14.88 3.29
N ILE A 254 34.50 15.92 4.09
CA ILE A 254 35.02 16.00 5.48
C ILE A 254 34.24 15.05 6.41
N HIS A 255 32.91 15.04 6.33
CA HIS A 255 32.07 14.13 7.10
C HIS A 255 32.40 12.64 6.81
N SER A 256 32.98 12.35 5.64
CA SER A 256 33.37 10.98 5.26
C SER A 256 34.59 10.42 6.00
N GLY A 257 35.45 11.26 6.61
CA GLY A 257 36.57 10.77 7.43
C GLY A 257 36.15 10.35 8.85
N ILE A 258 35.17 11.07 9.41
CA ILE A 258 34.90 11.11 10.85
C ILE A 258 34.27 9.80 11.33
N LYS A 259 34.93 9.16 12.32
CA LYS A 259 34.50 7.93 13.00
C LYS A 259 33.89 8.21 14.36
N THR A 260 34.28 9.32 14.99
CA THR A 260 33.77 9.75 16.30
C THR A 260 33.41 11.23 16.26
N LEU A 261 32.14 11.56 16.52
CA LEU A 261 31.67 12.94 16.69
C LEU A 261 31.33 13.16 18.16
N THR A 262 31.82 14.24 18.76
CA THR A 262 31.57 14.59 20.16
C THR A 262 30.89 15.95 20.21
N LEU A 263 29.66 15.96 20.69
CA LEU A 263 28.83 17.16 20.83
C LEU A 263 28.83 17.62 22.30
N TRP A 264 29.14 18.89 22.51
CA TRP A 264 29.13 19.58 23.81
C TRP A 264 28.17 20.77 23.86
N GLY A 265 27.68 21.11 25.05
CA GLY A 265 26.67 22.14 25.32
C GLY A 265 25.34 21.56 25.80
N ASP A 266 24.45 22.43 26.27
CA ASP A 266 23.04 22.09 26.56
C ASP A 266 22.14 22.50 25.39
N TYR A 267 21.16 21.65 25.08
CA TYR A 267 20.40 21.68 23.81
C TYR A 267 18.90 21.91 24.01
N THR A 268 18.51 22.37 25.19
CA THR A 268 17.12 22.71 25.54
C THR A 268 16.54 23.85 24.70
N ASP A 269 17.41 24.77 24.28
CA ASP A 269 17.02 26.07 23.72
C ASP A 269 17.03 26.07 22.18
N TYR A 270 17.68 25.07 21.58
CA TYR A 270 17.93 24.96 20.13
C TYR A 270 17.15 23.81 19.46
N GLY A 271 16.12 23.26 20.09
CA GLY A 271 15.20 22.32 19.42
C GLY A 271 15.73 20.90 19.18
N GLY A 272 16.80 20.50 19.87
CA GLY A 272 17.37 19.15 19.80
C GLY A 272 18.74 19.07 19.11
N ILE A 273 19.13 17.84 18.82
CA ILE A 273 20.39 17.46 18.14
C ILE A 273 20.03 16.85 16.78
N GLU A 274 20.69 17.25 15.69
CA GLU A 274 20.47 16.67 14.34
C GLU A 274 21.82 16.29 13.70
N VAL A 275 22.04 15.00 13.45
CA VAL A 275 23.28 14.50 12.81
C VAL A 275 22.95 13.83 11.48
N ALA A 276 23.42 14.42 10.38
CA ALA A 276 23.14 14.00 9.02
C ALA A 276 24.43 13.80 8.19
N ASP A 277 24.41 12.78 7.31
CA ASP A 277 25.39 12.56 6.24
C ASP A 277 26.85 12.33 6.70
N TYR A 278 27.02 11.56 7.79
CA TYR A 278 28.33 11.05 8.22
C TYR A 278 28.49 9.54 7.88
N PRO A 279 29.01 9.17 6.69
CA PRO A 279 28.98 7.80 6.21
C PRO A 279 29.87 6.83 7.01
N ASN A 280 30.91 7.31 7.70
CA ASN A 280 31.87 6.49 8.45
C ASN A 280 31.81 6.68 9.98
N LEU A 281 30.88 7.49 10.49
CA LEU A 281 30.66 7.67 11.92
C LEU A 281 30.28 6.35 12.58
N GLN A 282 30.94 6.01 13.68
CA GLN A 282 30.74 4.79 14.48
C GLN A 282 30.23 5.13 15.88
N THR A 283 30.69 6.25 16.44
CA THR A 283 30.33 6.74 17.78
C THR A 283 29.85 8.19 17.72
N LEU A 284 28.67 8.45 18.29
CA LEU A 284 28.23 9.81 18.63
C LEU A 284 28.29 9.99 20.15
N GLU A 285 29.16 10.86 20.66
CA GLU A 285 29.30 11.21 22.07
C GLU A 285 28.50 12.49 22.37
N ILE A 286 27.62 12.50 23.39
CA ILE A 286 26.76 13.65 23.74
C ILE A 286 26.91 13.98 25.23
N THR A 287 27.33 15.22 25.53
CA THR A 287 27.90 15.56 26.85
C THR A 287 27.13 16.59 27.70
N GLY A 288 25.99 17.09 27.22
CA GLY A 288 25.06 17.94 28.00
C GLY A 288 23.60 17.44 27.93
N GLU A 289 22.63 18.27 28.33
CA GLU A 289 21.21 17.91 28.34
C GLU A 289 20.51 18.13 26.99
N PHE A 290 19.68 17.16 26.58
CA PHE A 290 18.84 17.20 25.39
C PHE A 290 17.48 16.54 25.62
N SER A 291 16.50 16.90 24.80
CA SER A 291 15.14 16.34 24.80
C SER A 291 14.76 15.68 23.48
N GLU A 292 15.44 16.02 22.38
CA GLU A 292 15.06 15.74 21.00
C GLU A 292 16.33 15.37 20.19
N ILE A 293 16.30 14.31 19.36
CA ILE A 293 17.44 13.86 18.54
C ILE A 293 17.03 13.30 17.17
N GLY A 294 17.75 13.69 16.12
CA GLY A 294 17.58 13.23 14.74
C GLY A 294 18.87 12.64 14.17
N LEU A 295 18.73 11.51 13.45
CA LEU A 295 19.84 10.80 12.82
C LEU A 295 19.49 10.45 11.37
N GLU A 296 20.28 10.91 10.40
CA GLU A 296 20.09 10.61 8.98
C GLU A 296 21.39 10.23 8.28
N ASN A 297 21.34 9.24 7.38
CA ASN A 297 22.46 8.85 6.51
C ASN A 297 23.79 8.58 7.26
N CYS A 298 23.70 7.99 8.46
CA CYS A 298 24.85 7.54 9.24
C CYS A 298 24.95 5.99 9.24
N PRO A 299 25.24 5.34 8.08
CA PRO A 299 25.14 3.90 7.91
C PRO A 299 26.07 3.07 8.80
N ASN A 300 27.19 3.65 9.24
CA ASN A 300 28.16 2.99 10.13
C ASN A 300 27.94 3.25 11.63
N LEU A 301 26.95 4.07 12.03
CA LEU A 301 26.76 4.46 13.43
C LEU A 301 26.33 3.26 14.27
N GLU A 302 27.14 2.87 15.25
CA GLU A 302 26.93 1.66 16.05
C GLU A 302 26.33 1.98 17.43
N ARG A 303 26.70 3.11 18.04
CA ARG A 303 26.16 3.56 19.33
C ARG A 303 26.15 5.08 19.49
N VAL A 304 25.28 5.55 20.39
CA VAL A 304 25.25 6.92 20.89
C VAL A 304 25.58 6.89 22.38
N ASP A 305 26.73 7.45 22.76
CA ASP A 305 27.24 7.49 24.12
C ASP A 305 26.82 8.83 24.76
N ALA A 306 25.69 8.84 25.44
CA ALA A 306 25.07 10.06 25.97
C ALA A 306 25.00 10.08 27.51
N SER A 307 25.03 11.28 28.08
CA SER A 307 24.70 11.58 29.50
C SER A 307 23.34 11.02 29.95
N LYS A 308 22.41 10.94 28.99
CA LYS A 308 20.99 10.63 29.16
C LYS A 308 20.62 9.40 28.34
N ASP A 309 19.80 8.52 28.91
CA ASP A 309 19.28 7.35 28.22
C ASP A 309 18.47 7.78 26.97
N ILE A 310 18.96 7.39 25.80
CA ILE A 310 18.38 7.76 24.50
C ILE A 310 16.94 7.22 24.32
N ASN A 311 16.52 6.24 25.11
CA ASN A 311 15.13 5.76 25.12
C ASN A 311 14.16 6.73 25.83
N GLN A 312 14.68 7.78 26.49
CA GLN A 312 13.90 8.76 27.25
C GLN A 312 13.78 10.13 26.56
N VAL A 313 14.47 10.33 25.43
CA VAL A 313 14.30 11.51 24.55
C VAL A 313 13.32 11.22 23.42
N TYR A 314 12.88 12.27 22.72
CA TYR A 314 12.13 12.11 21.48
C TYR A 314 13.08 11.98 20.30
N PHE A 315 12.85 11.00 19.44
CA PHE A 315 13.43 10.97 18.11
C PHE A 315 12.64 11.91 17.20
N THR A 316 13.35 12.70 16.41
CA THR A 316 12.80 13.47 15.29
C THR A 316 12.76 12.55 14.05
N LYS A 317 13.88 11.88 13.75
CA LYS A 317 14.10 10.92 12.66
C LYS A 317 15.16 9.88 13.04
N ILE A 318 15.12 8.70 12.41
CA ILE A 318 16.23 7.73 12.41
C ILE A 318 16.23 6.96 11.08
N LYS A 319 16.96 7.49 10.10
CA LYS A 319 16.89 7.10 8.68
C LYS A 319 18.27 6.73 8.13
N ASN A 320 18.37 5.60 7.43
CA ASN A 320 19.63 5.07 6.89
C ASN A 320 20.73 4.84 7.96
N CYS A 321 20.32 4.44 9.16
CA CYS A 321 21.18 4.07 10.30
C CYS A 321 20.93 2.59 10.69
N PRO A 322 21.40 1.60 9.89
CA PRO A 322 21.03 0.18 10.06
C PRO A 322 21.87 -0.55 11.10
N LYS A 323 23.03 0.00 11.51
CA LYS A 323 23.86 -0.58 12.57
C LYS A 323 23.34 -0.23 13.97
N LEU A 324 22.91 1.02 14.17
CA LEU A 324 22.52 1.58 15.47
C LEU A 324 21.36 0.80 16.12
N ASP A 325 21.63 0.16 17.27
CA ASP A 325 20.71 -0.76 17.93
C ASP A 325 19.73 -0.07 18.89
N VAL A 326 18.84 0.75 18.34
CA VAL A 326 17.73 1.38 19.10
C VAL A 326 16.39 0.80 18.62
N PRO A 327 15.96 -0.36 19.15
CA PRO A 327 14.74 -1.04 18.71
C PRO A 327 13.45 -0.39 19.21
N LYS A 328 13.51 0.53 20.18
CA LYS A 328 12.35 1.23 20.75
C LYS A 328 12.61 2.72 20.78
N ILE A 329 11.71 3.52 20.22
CA ILE A 329 11.82 4.99 20.25
C ILE A 329 10.51 5.64 20.69
N ARG A 330 10.65 6.84 21.28
CA ARG A 330 9.56 7.79 21.51
C ARG A 330 9.64 8.88 20.44
N VAL A 331 8.52 9.36 19.93
CA VAL A 331 8.46 10.46 18.96
C VAL A 331 7.37 11.44 19.36
N ASN A 332 7.57 12.74 19.14
CA ASN A 332 6.50 13.72 19.26
C ASN A 332 5.83 13.92 17.89
N GLU A 333 4.52 14.14 17.86
CA GLU A 333 3.78 14.19 16.60
C GLU A 333 4.18 15.37 15.70
N LYS A 334 4.72 16.46 16.27
CA LYS A 334 5.23 17.61 15.52
C LYS A 334 6.33 17.24 14.51
N PHE A 335 7.02 16.14 14.73
CA PHE A 335 8.13 15.66 13.90
C PHE A 335 7.71 14.66 12.82
N LEU A 336 6.45 14.20 12.79
CA LEU A 336 6.03 13.16 11.85
C LEU A 336 5.55 13.77 10.52
N ASP A 337 6.39 14.60 9.92
CA ASP A 337 6.08 15.51 8.81
C ASP A 337 6.67 15.10 7.44
N GLN A 338 7.64 14.18 7.42
CA GLN A 338 8.36 13.74 6.21
C GLN A 338 8.04 12.29 5.81
N SER A 339 8.38 11.91 4.58
CA SER A 339 8.30 10.52 4.11
C SER A 339 9.42 9.65 4.69
N CYS A 340 9.13 8.37 5.00
CA CYS A 340 10.13 7.33 5.26
C CYS A 340 11.15 7.67 6.39
N MET A 341 10.73 8.37 7.45
CA MET A 341 11.61 8.86 8.52
C MET A 341 12.30 7.77 9.37
N PHE A 342 11.91 6.51 9.14
CA PHE A 342 12.44 5.31 9.80
C PHE A 342 12.98 4.29 8.79
N GLU A 343 13.19 4.69 7.53
CA GLU A 343 13.76 3.85 6.46
C GLU A 343 15.14 3.30 6.85
N ASN A 344 15.35 2.01 6.61
CA ASN A 344 16.65 1.34 6.84
C ASN A 344 17.21 1.52 8.27
N SER A 345 16.31 1.48 9.26
CA SER A 345 16.63 1.50 10.70
C SER A 345 16.30 0.16 11.37
N LYS A 346 16.80 -0.05 12.59
CA LYS A 346 16.48 -1.21 13.44
C LYS A 346 15.21 -1.04 14.29
N VAL A 347 14.47 0.06 14.14
CA VAL A 347 13.31 0.37 14.99
C VAL A 347 12.22 -0.70 14.86
N GLU A 348 11.83 -1.27 16.00
CA GLU A 348 10.79 -2.30 16.11
C GLU A 348 9.50 -1.75 16.77
N GLU A 349 9.61 -0.79 17.67
CA GLU A 349 8.48 -0.16 18.36
C GLU A 349 8.61 1.38 18.39
N ILE A 350 7.54 2.07 18.00
CA ILE A 350 7.45 3.54 18.07
C ILE A 350 6.33 3.94 19.04
N THR A 351 6.61 4.83 19.99
CA THR A 351 5.59 5.45 20.86
C THR A 351 5.39 6.90 20.46
N VAL A 352 4.25 7.21 19.82
CA VAL A 352 3.87 8.57 19.42
C VAL A 352 3.21 9.27 20.60
N ASP A 353 3.78 10.39 21.05
CA ASP A 353 3.15 11.27 22.04
C ASP A 353 2.38 12.39 21.35
N LEU A 354 1.11 12.60 21.70
CA LEU A 354 0.22 13.63 21.15
C LEU A 354 0.06 14.87 22.05
N ARG A 355 0.92 15.06 23.06
CA ARG A 355 0.76 16.09 24.11
C ARG A 355 0.58 17.53 23.62
N ASN A 356 1.05 17.86 22.43
CA ASN A 356 1.11 19.23 21.91
C ASN A 356 0.05 19.53 20.82
N SER A 357 -0.87 18.59 20.55
CA SER A 357 -1.58 18.57 19.27
C SER A 357 -2.68 19.61 19.10
N SER A 358 -2.34 20.70 18.42
CA SER A 358 -3.28 21.64 17.81
C SER A 358 -3.70 21.25 16.39
N TYR A 359 -2.87 20.46 15.68
CA TYR A 359 -3.04 20.18 14.24
C TYR A 359 -3.40 18.73 13.87
N LEU A 360 -3.04 17.72 14.68
CA LEU A 360 -3.38 16.29 14.46
C LEU A 360 -3.08 15.76 13.03
N GLN A 361 -2.02 16.23 12.39
CA GLN A 361 -1.54 15.73 11.09
C GLN A 361 -0.25 14.93 11.29
N ILE A 362 -0.30 13.65 10.89
CA ILE A 362 0.88 12.80 10.70
C ILE A 362 0.96 12.54 9.19
N TYR A 363 2.16 12.63 8.62
CA TYR A 363 2.38 12.45 7.20
C TYR A 363 2.12 10.99 6.77
N LYS A 364 1.32 10.76 5.72
CA LYS A 364 0.80 9.41 5.39
C LYS A 364 1.90 8.38 5.14
N SER A 365 3.01 8.82 4.55
CA SER A 365 4.18 8.00 4.21
C SER A 365 5.25 7.99 5.31
N VAL A 366 5.04 8.55 6.51
CA VAL A 366 6.10 8.69 7.52
C VAL A 366 6.76 7.36 7.91
N PHE A 367 5.97 6.28 7.96
CA PHE A 367 6.43 4.91 8.27
C PHE A 367 6.79 4.08 7.03
N CYS A 368 6.89 4.68 5.83
CA CYS A 368 7.28 3.92 4.64
C CYS A 368 8.70 3.33 4.80
N LYS A 369 8.89 2.14 4.22
CA LYS A 369 10.14 1.34 4.29
C LYS A 369 10.68 1.03 5.70
N ALA A 370 9.90 1.24 6.76
CA ALA A 370 10.22 0.85 8.14
C ALA A 370 10.07 -0.68 8.36
N TYR A 371 10.83 -1.48 7.60
CA TYR A 371 10.58 -2.92 7.42
C TYR A 371 10.74 -3.79 8.69
N ASN A 372 11.32 -3.25 9.76
CA ASN A 372 11.50 -3.91 11.06
C ASN A 372 10.41 -3.57 12.08
N LEU A 373 9.57 -2.57 11.81
CA LEU A 373 8.57 -2.06 12.73
C LEU A 373 7.46 -3.09 13.00
N LYS A 374 7.27 -3.45 14.28
CA LYS A 374 6.31 -4.43 14.80
C LYS A 374 5.11 -3.78 15.48
N ALA A 375 5.28 -2.61 16.10
CA ALA A 375 4.21 -1.89 16.78
C ALA A 375 4.37 -0.36 16.71
N ILE A 376 3.24 0.33 16.64
CA ILE A 376 3.11 1.77 16.93
C ILE A 376 2.12 1.91 18.09
N TYR A 377 2.58 2.54 19.18
CA TYR A 377 1.77 2.93 20.32
C TYR A 377 1.48 4.43 20.29
N VAL A 378 0.43 4.87 20.98
CA VAL A 378 0.05 6.29 21.06
C VAL A 378 -0.23 6.63 22.53
N GLU A 379 0.45 7.65 23.04
CA GLU A 379 0.24 8.23 24.36
C GLU A 379 -0.46 9.59 24.28
N ASN A 380 -1.16 9.97 25.35
CA ASN A 380 -1.89 11.24 25.47
C ASN A 380 -2.97 11.46 24.41
N ALA A 381 -3.54 10.37 23.86
CA ALA A 381 -4.62 10.42 22.87
C ALA A 381 -5.94 10.96 23.46
N GLY A 382 -6.53 11.95 22.79
CA GLY A 382 -7.86 12.47 23.08
C GLY A 382 -9.00 11.65 22.48
N ASP A 383 -10.23 12.18 22.56
CA ASP A 383 -11.41 11.55 21.95
C ASP A 383 -11.37 11.53 20.42
N THR A 384 -10.69 12.50 19.80
CA THR A 384 -10.46 12.66 18.36
C THR A 384 -8.95 12.73 18.08
N GLY A 385 -8.51 12.24 16.91
CA GLY A 385 -7.11 12.16 16.52
C GLY A 385 -6.61 10.72 16.37
N PHE A 386 -5.29 10.54 16.45
CA PHE A 386 -4.65 9.24 16.36
C PHE A 386 -4.83 8.39 17.61
N TYR A 387 -4.86 7.07 17.44
CA TYR A 387 -4.81 6.10 18.54
C TYR A 387 -4.21 4.77 18.09
N SER A 388 -3.70 3.99 19.04
CA SER A 388 -3.22 2.62 18.80
C SER A 388 -4.23 1.58 19.28
N SER A 389 -4.32 0.46 18.56
CA SER A 389 -4.96 -0.77 19.04
C SER A 389 -4.14 -1.97 18.58
N ASP A 390 -3.70 -2.81 19.52
CA ASP A 390 -2.75 -3.91 19.28
C ASP A 390 -1.49 -3.45 18.51
N GLY A 391 -0.95 -2.27 18.83
CA GLY A 391 0.23 -1.73 18.14
C GLY A 391 0.01 -1.37 16.67
N VAL A 392 -1.23 -1.29 16.20
CA VAL A 392 -1.60 -0.80 14.86
C VAL A 392 -2.13 0.63 14.99
N LEU A 393 -1.72 1.52 14.09
CA LEU A 393 -2.07 2.94 14.14
C LEU A 393 -3.36 3.24 13.38
N TYR A 394 -4.30 3.88 14.06
CA TYR A 394 -5.61 4.30 13.54
C TYR A 394 -5.83 5.80 13.77
N TRP A 395 -6.79 6.36 13.06
CA TRP A 395 -7.29 7.73 13.26
C TRP A 395 -8.80 7.72 13.49
N LYS A 396 -9.30 8.58 14.37
CA LYS A 396 -10.73 8.67 14.71
C LYS A 396 -11.22 10.12 14.80
N ALA A 397 -12.45 10.36 14.35
CA ALA A 397 -13.19 11.60 14.63
C ALA A 397 -14.69 11.36 14.68
N GLY A 398 -15.28 11.40 15.88
CA GLY A 398 -16.72 11.29 16.14
C GLY A 398 -17.37 9.95 15.73
N LYS A 399 -17.51 9.71 14.43
CA LYS A 399 -17.99 8.45 13.83
C LYS A 399 -17.05 7.88 12.75
N GLN A 400 -15.91 8.52 12.50
CA GLN A 400 -14.88 8.06 11.58
C GLN A 400 -13.85 7.23 12.39
N ASN A 401 -13.40 6.12 11.83
CA ASN A 401 -12.40 5.19 12.37
C ASN A 401 -11.64 4.57 11.19
N ASP A 402 -10.39 4.98 10.98
CA ASP A 402 -9.63 4.65 9.78
C ASP A 402 -8.31 3.96 10.13
N LEU A 403 -7.92 2.94 9.35
CA LEU A 403 -6.62 2.30 9.48
C LEU A 403 -5.57 3.18 8.79
N PHE A 404 -4.70 3.79 9.58
CA PHE A 404 -3.65 4.67 9.08
C PHE A 404 -2.38 3.90 8.72
N PHE A 405 -1.89 3.04 9.62
CA PHE A 405 -0.70 2.22 9.33
C PHE A 405 -0.64 0.88 10.08
N TYR A 406 -0.34 -0.19 9.35
CA TYR A 406 -0.13 -1.54 9.87
C TYR A 406 1.38 -1.92 9.80
N PRO A 407 2.08 -2.05 10.95
CA PRO A 407 3.53 -2.20 10.96
C PRO A 407 4.06 -3.41 10.16
N PRO A 408 5.08 -3.20 9.28
CA PRO A 408 5.57 -4.23 8.36
C PRO A 408 5.94 -5.58 8.95
N ALA A 409 6.48 -5.61 10.17
CA ALA A 409 6.94 -6.82 10.84
C ALA A 409 5.93 -7.40 11.86
N LYS A 410 4.74 -6.81 12.02
CA LYS A 410 3.78 -7.24 13.06
C LYS A 410 3.27 -8.69 12.89
N ASN A 411 3.00 -9.12 11.67
CA ASN A 411 2.42 -10.45 11.38
C ASN A 411 2.91 -11.04 10.04
N PRO A 412 4.21 -11.35 9.88
CA PRO A 412 4.77 -11.83 8.61
C PRO A 412 4.15 -13.16 8.19
N GLY A 413 3.71 -13.26 6.94
CA GLY A 413 2.98 -14.41 6.39
C GLY A 413 1.54 -14.55 6.93
N GLY A 414 1.08 -13.65 7.80
CA GLY A 414 -0.21 -13.73 8.47
C GLY A 414 -1.41 -13.22 7.68
N VAL A 415 -2.52 -13.07 8.39
CA VAL A 415 -3.81 -12.58 7.84
C VAL A 415 -4.29 -11.40 8.68
N TYR A 416 -4.56 -10.27 8.03
CA TYR A 416 -5.27 -9.14 8.62
C TYR A 416 -6.76 -9.24 8.32
N ASN A 417 -7.62 -9.15 9.34
CA ASN A 417 -9.07 -9.09 9.17
C ASN A 417 -9.49 -7.63 9.40
N VAL A 418 -10.03 -6.99 8.36
CA VAL A 418 -10.41 -5.57 8.42
C VAL A 418 -11.58 -5.40 9.41
N PRO A 419 -11.48 -4.47 10.40
CA PRO A 419 -12.60 -4.15 11.29
C PRO A 419 -13.84 -3.71 10.50
N LYS A 420 -15.03 -4.13 10.94
CA LYS A 420 -16.28 -3.82 10.22
C LYS A 420 -16.78 -2.40 10.45
N ASP A 421 -16.35 -1.78 11.54
CA ASP A 421 -16.64 -0.40 11.93
C ASP A 421 -15.69 0.61 11.29
N LEU A 422 -14.71 0.13 10.51
CA LEU A 422 -13.76 0.95 9.77
C LEU A 422 -14.45 1.78 8.67
N THR A 423 -14.00 3.02 8.48
CA THR A 423 -14.45 3.96 7.45
C THR A 423 -13.40 4.23 6.37
N CYS A 424 -12.14 3.85 6.56
CA CYS A 424 -11.13 3.90 5.51
C CYS A 424 -9.92 3.02 5.82
N ILE A 425 -9.13 2.71 4.78
CA ILE A 425 -7.75 2.25 4.88
C ILE A 425 -6.93 3.25 4.05
N TYR A 426 -6.00 3.95 4.69
CA TYR A 426 -5.14 4.94 4.02
C TYR A 426 -4.23 4.29 2.97
N VAL A 427 -3.83 5.05 1.95
CA VAL A 427 -3.08 4.54 0.79
C VAL A 427 -1.75 3.85 1.16
N PHE A 428 -1.05 4.34 2.19
CA PHE A 428 0.20 3.77 2.69
C PHE A 428 0.01 2.70 3.78
N ALA A 429 -1.23 2.37 4.19
CA ALA A 429 -1.49 1.62 5.41
C ALA A 429 -0.91 0.19 5.47
N PHE A 430 -0.56 -0.39 4.32
CA PHE A 430 0.12 -1.69 4.21
C PHE A 430 1.47 -1.60 3.45
N TYR A 431 2.08 -0.41 3.36
CA TYR A 431 3.35 -0.21 2.66
C TYR A 431 4.43 -1.12 3.25
N GLY A 432 5.08 -1.93 2.41
CA GLY A 432 6.09 -2.90 2.84
C GLY A 432 5.60 -4.02 3.75
N SER A 433 4.27 -4.16 3.94
CA SER A 433 3.72 -5.08 4.94
C SER A 433 3.88 -6.54 4.55
N LYS A 434 4.38 -7.35 5.49
CA LYS A 434 4.70 -8.76 5.25
C LYS A 434 3.49 -9.70 5.42
N VAL A 435 2.26 -9.18 5.57
CA VAL A 435 1.04 -10.01 5.67
C VAL A 435 0.71 -10.68 4.33
N ASN A 436 0.32 -11.96 4.36
CA ASN A 436 -0.05 -12.69 3.14
C ASN A 436 -1.42 -12.29 2.61
N LYS A 437 -2.36 -11.92 3.48
CA LYS A 437 -3.76 -11.68 3.12
C LYS A 437 -4.45 -10.62 3.98
N ILE A 438 -5.16 -9.71 3.34
CA ILE A 438 -6.14 -8.79 3.92
C ILE A 438 -7.53 -9.34 3.63
N VAL A 439 -8.38 -9.50 4.64
CA VAL A 439 -9.74 -10.05 4.52
C VAL A 439 -10.74 -8.98 4.92
N PHE A 440 -11.55 -8.51 3.98
CA PHE A 440 -12.60 -7.55 4.26
C PHE A 440 -13.89 -8.25 4.73
N PRO A 441 -14.65 -7.70 5.71
CA PRO A 441 -15.90 -8.26 6.22
C PRO A 441 -17.06 -8.06 5.23
N GLU A 442 -18.19 -8.73 5.47
CA GLU A 442 -19.38 -8.57 4.60
C GLU A 442 -20.26 -7.37 4.97
N ASP A 443 -20.09 -6.86 6.19
CA ASP A 443 -20.84 -5.81 6.86
C ASP A 443 -19.98 -4.60 7.24
N ILE A 444 -18.97 -4.25 6.41
CA ILE A 444 -18.20 -2.99 6.58
C ILE A 444 -19.13 -1.77 6.52
N THR A 445 -18.75 -0.67 7.17
CA THR A 445 -19.64 0.48 7.32
C THR A 445 -20.15 1.04 5.99
N GLY A 446 -21.42 1.49 5.98
CA GLY A 446 -21.99 2.28 4.88
C GLY A 446 -21.43 3.70 4.74
N ARG A 447 -20.23 3.95 5.28
CA ARG A 447 -19.45 5.19 5.16
C ARG A 447 -17.96 4.89 4.86
N TYR A 448 -17.66 3.67 4.41
CA TYR A 448 -16.33 3.33 3.92
C TYR A 448 -16.01 4.16 2.67
N TYR A 449 -14.97 5.00 2.74
CA TYR A 449 -14.47 5.80 1.63
C TYR A 449 -13.14 5.27 1.10
N GLN A 450 -12.76 5.67 -0.11
CA GLN A 450 -11.49 5.33 -0.74
C GLN A 450 -10.48 6.43 -0.45
N ASP A 451 -9.30 6.07 0.07
CA ASP A 451 -8.15 6.98 0.11
C ASP A 451 -7.33 6.85 -1.17
N ARG A 452 -6.83 7.98 -1.68
CA ARG A 452 -5.95 8.04 -2.86
C ARG A 452 -5.04 9.26 -2.78
N GLU A 453 -3.94 9.21 -3.51
CA GLU A 453 -2.96 10.30 -3.60
C GLU A 453 -2.54 10.55 -5.04
N SER A 454 -1.99 11.73 -5.31
CA SER A 454 -1.44 12.13 -6.61
C SER A 454 0.09 12.16 -6.56
N LEU A 455 0.77 11.75 -7.64
CA LEU A 455 2.19 12.09 -7.78
C LEU A 455 2.34 13.61 -8.02
N GLY A 456 3.43 14.19 -7.52
CA GLY A 456 3.66 15.63 -7.52
C GLY A 456 4.65 16.04 -6.43
N SER A 457 4.55 17.28 -5.93
CA SER A 457 5.49 17.87 -4.97
C SER A 457 5.71 17.09 -3.67
N TRP A 458 4.78 16.18 -3.33
CA TRP A 458 4.76 15.42 -2.08
C TRP A 458 5.17 13.95 -2.23
N TYR A 459 5.14 13.41 -3.46
CA TYR A 459 5.45 12.01 -3.77
C TYR A 459 6.01 11.91 -5.19
N THR A 460 7.24 11.41 -5.35
CA THR A 460 7.87 11.26 -6.66
C THR A 460 8.10 9.79 -7.04
N THR A 461 8.32 9.53 -8.33
CA THR A 461 8.76 8.22 -8.84
C THR A 461 10.20 7.86 -8.42
N LYS A 462 10.99 8.82 -7.94
CA LYS A 462 12.32 8.57 -7.34
C LYS A 462 12.18 7.93 -5.97
N ASP A 463 11.18 8.34 -5.19
CA ASP A 463 10.90 7.81 -3.85
C ASP A 463 10.16 6.47 -3.90
N PHE A 464 9.24 6.35 -4.87
CA PHE A 464 8.36 5.19 -5.09
C PHE A 464 8.36 4.75 -6.58
N PRO A 465 9.41 4.05 -7.06
CA PRO A 465 9.50 3.59 -8.45
C PRO A 465 8.33 2.70 -8.89
N GLU A 466 7.68 2.02 -7.95
CA GLU A 466 6.45 1.21 -8.15
C GLU A 466 5.25 2.04 -8.64
N LEU A 467 5.30 3.37 -8.57
CA LEU A 467 4.27 4.30 -9.05
C LEU A 467 4.59 4.89 -10.44
N THR A 468 5.63 4.41 -11.13
CA THR A 468 6.00 4.90 -12.47
C THR A 468 4.83 4.81 -13.46
N GLY A 469 4.49 5.94 -14.11
CA GLY A 469 3.36 6.03 -15.05
C GLY A 469 1.99 6.13 -14.38
N LYS A 470 1.90 6.78 -13.21
CA LYS A 470 0.65 7.05 -12.47
C LYS A 470 0.52 8.51 -12.07
N ASP A 471 -0.53 9.17 -12.53
CA ASP A 471 -0.90 10.50 -12.01
C ASP A 471 -1.51 10.39 -10.60
N TRP A 472 -2.29 9.31 -10.38
CA TRP A 472 -2.95 8.97 -9.11
C TRP A 472 -2.67 7.52 -8.71
N PHE A 473 -2.53 7.29 -7.40
CA PHE A 473 -2.29 5.98 -6.83
C PHE A 473 -3.18 5.68 -5.60
N TYR A 474 -3.38 4.40 -5.39
CA TYR A 474 -4.31 3.81 -4.43
C TYR A 474 -3.63 2.70 -3.62
N LEU A 475 -4.28 2.25 -2.55
CA LEU A 475 -3.76 1.19 -1.67
C LEU A 475 -3.22 -0.04 -2.44
N GLY A 476 -3.90 -0.47 -3.50
CA GLY A 476 -3.50 -1.66 -4.26
C GLY A 476 -2.23 -1.52 -5.09
N ASN A 477 -1.76 -0.30 -5.34
CA ASN A 477 -0.47 -0.04 -5.98
C ASN A 477 0.71 -0.29 -5.02
N LEU A 478 0.52 -0.05 -3.71
CA LEU A 478 1.56 -0.13 -2.68
C LEU A 478 1.45 -1.37 -1.77
N CYS A 479 0.29 -2.05 -1.79
CA CYS A 479 0.00 -3.23 -0.99
C CYS A 479 0.34 -4.53 -1.73
N THR A 480 1.40 -5.21 -1.32
CA THR A 480 1.82 -6.52 -1.87
C THR A 480 0.91 -7.69 -1.45
N ALA A 481 0.14 -7.54 -0.37
CA ALA A 481 -0.72 -8.59 0.19
C ALA A 481 -1.91 -8.94 -0.72
N LYS A 482 -2.40 -10.18 -0.62
CA LYS A 482 -3.64 -10.58 -1.33
C LYS A 482 -4.88 -10.04 -0.64
N VAL A 483 -5.87 -9.61 -1.41
CA VAL A 483 -7.13 -9.05 -0.89
C VAL A 483 -8.27 -10.05 -1.08
N SER A 484 -8.89 -10.48 0.01
CA SER A 484 -10.04 -11.38 -0.03
C SER A 484 -11.35 -10.67 0.32
N VAL A 485 -12.26 -10.69 -0.66
CA VAL A 485 -13.48 -9.88 -0.69
C VAL A 485 -14.69 -10.71 -1.15
N ILE A 486 -15.89 -10.28 -0.77
CA ILE A 486 -17.15 -10.88 -1.24
C ILE A 486 -17.75 -9.97 -2.31
N LYS A 487 -17.84 -10.47 -3.55
CA LYS A 487 -18.37 -9.75 -4.72
C LYS A 487 -19.70 -9.05 -4.41
N GLY A 488 -19.74 -7.73 -4.53
CA GLY A 488 -20.94 -6.96 -4.28
C GLY A 488 -21.29 -6.94 -2.79
N THR A 489 -20.44 -6.27 -2.01
CA THR A 489 -20.67 -5.87 -0.62
C THR A 489 -20.12 -4.45 -0.42
N GLY A 490 -20.32 -3.84 0.76
CA GLY A 490 -19.61 -2.60 1.10
C GLY A 490 -18.08 -2.74 1.00
N ALA A 491 -17.57 -3.95 1.29
CA ALA A 491 -16.16 -4.33 1.15
C ALA A 491 -15.67 -4.48 -0.30
N THR A 492 -16.57 -4.45 -1.29
CA THR A 492 -16.22 -4.24 -2.71
C THR A 492 -16.78 -2.91 -3.20
N LEU A 493 -16.84 -1.93 -2.30
CA LEU A 493 -17.21 -0.54 -2.56
C LEU A 493 -18.60 -0.35 -3.20
N GLY A 494 -19.52 -1.30 -3.01
CA GLY A 494 -20.98 -1.15 -3.19
C GLY A 494 -21.54 -0.95 -4.60
N TRP A 495 -20.95 -0.06 -5.39
CA TRP A 495 -21.53 0.53 -6.60
C TRP A 495 -21.05 -0.14 -7.90
N TYR A 496 -19.83 -0.69 -7.88
CA TYR A 496 -19.17 -1.28 -9.04
C TYR A 496 -19.84 -2.58 -9.49
N THR A 497 -20.60 -2.50 -10.59
CA THR A 497 -21.13 -3.69 -11.28
C THR A 497 -20.13 -4.25 -12.30
N ASN A 498 -19.26 -3.40 -12.83
CA ASN A 498 -18.06 -3.75 -13.58
C ASN A 498 -16.89 -4.02 -12.63
N TRP A 499 -15.91 -4.84 -13.06
CA TRP A 499 -14.70 -5.11 -12.28
C TRP A 499 -13.48 -4.34 -12.77
N SER A 500 -13.44 -3.88 -14.02
CA SER A 500 -12.33 -3.04 -14.52
C SER A 500 -12.24 -1.73 -13.75
N GLU A 501 -13.37 -1.00 -13.67
CA GLU A 501 -13.52 0.23 -12.86
C GLU A 501 -13.04 0.03 -11.41
N TRP A 502 -13.36 -1.11 -10.79
CA TRP A 502 -12.93 -1.41 -9.41
C TRP A 502 -11.42 -1.65 -9.29
N PHE A 503 -10.78 -2.27 -10.29
CA PHE A 503 -9.32 -2.43 -10.29
C PHE A 503 -8.59 -1.10 -10.54
N GLU A 504 -9.19 -0.22 -11.36
CA GLU A 504 -8.69 1.14 -11.62
C GLU A 504 -8.81 2.03 -10.36
N ASP A 505 -9.99 2.11 -9.74
CA ASP A 505 -10.28 2.92 -8.54
C ASP A 505 -9.71 2.38 -7.22
N THR A 506 -9.03 1.23 -7.23
CA THR A 506 -8.38 0.67 -6.02
C THR A 506 -6.91 0.32 -6.21
N GLY A 507 -6.39 0.38 -7.43
CA GLY A 507 -5.02 0.02 -7.79
C GLY A 507 -4.69 -1.48 -7.70
N PHE A 508 -5.60 -2.33 -7.21
CA PHE A 508 -5.33 -3.76 -7.07
C PHE A 508 -5.36 -4.47 -8.43
N SER A 509 -4.38 -5.32 -8.69
CA SER A 509 -4.38 -6.21 -9.86
C SER A 509 -5.26 -7.44 -9.66
N VAL A 510 -5.67 -8.05 -10.77
CA VAL A 510 -6.50 -9.27 -10.81
C VAL A 510 -5.87 -10.44 -10.05
N SER A 511 -4.54 -10.50 -9.92
CA SER A 511 -3.80 -11.58 -9.25
C SER A 511 -3.67 -11.39 -7.73
N GLN A 512 -3.83 -10.16 -7.22
CA GLN A 512 -3.92 -9.88 -5.78
C GLN A 512 -5.28 -10.30 -5.19
N VAL A 513 -6.36 -10.38 -5.99
CA VAL A 513 -7.74 -10.50 -5.47
C VAL A 513 -8.27 -11.95 -5.41
N GLU A 514 -8.85 -12.32 -4.26
CA GLU A 514 -9.46 -13.62 -3.98
C GLU A 514 -10.95 -13.49 -3.61
N PHE A 515 -11.84 -13.87 -4.53
CA PHE A 515 -13.28 -13.83 -4.28
C PHE A 515 -13.74 -14.98 -3.38
N ARG A 516 -14.16 -14.64 -2.14
CA ARG A 516 -14.74 -15.59 -1.18
C ARG A 516 -16.27 -15.57 -1.20
N THR A 517 -16.87 -16.67 -0.74
CA THR A 517 -18.33 -16.75 -0.51
C THR A 517 -18.68 -16.07 0.81
N GLY A 518 -19.73 -15.25 0.82
CA GLY A 518 -20.27 -14.64 2.05
C GLY A 518 -21.31 -15.50 2.74
N SER A 519 -21.89 -14.99 3.83
CA SER A 519 -22.91 -15.66 4.62
C SER A 519 -24.18 -15.96 3.83
N THR A 520 -24.99 -16.89 4.35
CA THR A 520 -26.35 -17.13 3.87
C THR A 520 -27.36 -16.59 4.87
N HIS A 521 -28.16 -15.62 4.46
CA HIS A 521 -29.16 -14.96 5.29
C HIS A 521 -30.58 -15.33 4.83
N THR A 522 -31.56 -15.16 5.73
CA THR A 522 -32.97 -15.47 5.48
C THR A 522 -33.72 -14.28 4.88
N ILE A 523 -34.81 -14.58 4.16
CA ILE A 523 -35.74 -13.58 3.62
C ILE A 523 -37.13 -13.88 4.15
N SER A 524 -37.63 -13.00 5.00
CA SER A 524 -38.93 -13.09 5.67
C SER A 524 -39.97 -12.18 5.01
N TYR A 525 -41.24 -12.61 5.02
CA TYR A 525 -42.33 -11.90 4.35
C TYR A 525 -43.48 -11.62 5.31
N ASN A 526 -43.65 -10.35 5.73
CA ASN A 526 -44.88 -9.94 6.39
C ASN A 526 -45.94 -9.63 5.33
N LEU A 527 -46.87 -10.58 5.16
CA LEU A 527 -47.89 -10.51 4.12
C LEU A 527 -49.11 -9.67 4.51
N ASN A 528 -49.22 -9.19 5.77
CA ASN A 528 -50.38 -8.47 6.30
C ASN A 528 -51.73 -9.16 5.95
N GLY A 529 -51.81 -10.48 6.12
CA GLY A 529 -52.98 -11.31 5.80
C GLY A 529 -53.12 -11.74 4.33
N GLY A 530 -52.13 -11.45 3.48
CA GLY A 530 -52.01 -12.02 2.13
C GLY A 530 -51.33 -13.40 2.09
N ILE A 531 -51.11 -13.90 0.87
CA ILE A 531 -50.39 -15.15 0.55
C ILE A 531 -49.24 -14.81 -0.40
N ASN A 532 -48.03 -15.30 -0.11
CA ASN A 532 -46.84 -15.04 -0.93
C ASN A 532 -46.84 -15.85 -2.24
N ASP A 533 -46.10 -15.37 -3.25
CA ASP A 533 -45.79 -16.17 -4.44
C ASP A 533 -44.68 -17.20 -4.09
N PRO A 534 -44.84 -18.50 -4.41
CA PRO A 534 -43.83 -19.53 -4.14
C PRO A 534 -42.55 -19.43 -5.00
N ALA A 535 -42.45 -18.47 -5.93
CA ALA A 535 -41.23 -18.12 -6.64
C ALA A 535 -40.37 -17.07 -5.93
N ASN A 536 -40.87 -16.46 -4.84
CA ASN A 536 -40.10 -15.53 -4.02
C ASN A 536 -39.07 -16.30 -3.16
N PRO A 537 -37.80 -15.88 -3.11
CA PRO A 537 -36.75 -16.62 -2.40
C PRO A 537 -36.92 -16.52 -0.88
N VAL A 538 -36.53 -17.57 -0.16
CA VAL A 538 -36.58 -17.65 1.32
C VAL A 538 -35.24 -17.35 1.98
N SER A 539 -34.18 -17.24 1.19
CA SER A 539 -32.80 -16.98 1.62
C SER A 539 -31.97 -16.47 0.44
N TYR A 540 -30.86 -15.81 0.74
CA TYR A 540 -29.82 -15.46 -0.24
C TYR A 540 -28.44 -15.66 0.40
N THR A 541 -27.44 -15.95 -0.45
CA THR A 541 -26.02 -16.04 -0.08
C THR A 541 -25.29 -14.82 -0.66
N VAL A 542 -24.63 -14.05 0.20
CA VAL A 542 -23.99 -12.78 -0.15
C VAL A 542 -22.92 -13.00 -1.22
N GLY A 543 -22.96 -12.17 -2.27
CA GLY A 543 -22.09 -12.24 -3.46
C GLY A 543 -22.23 -13.46 -4.38
N VAL A 544 -23.06 -14.44 -4.01
CA VAL A 544 -23.29 -15.68 -4.79
C VAL A 544 -24.69 -15.72 -5.42
N THR A 545 -25.69 -15.13 -4.75
CA THR A 545 -27.06 -15.10 -5.26
C THR A 545 -27.24 -13.98 -6.26
N ALA A 546 -27.60 -14.32 -7.50
CA ALA A 546 -27.84 -13.36 -8.56
C ALA A 546 -29.17 -12.58 -8.39
N PRO A 547 -29.27 -11.35 -8.93
CA PRO A 547 -30.49 -10.52 -8.97
C PRO A 547 -31.81 -11.27 -9.12
N PHE A 548 -32.69 -11.07 -8.14
CA PHE A 548 -34.04 -11.65 -8.09
C PHE A 548 -35.10 -10.55 -7.94
N THR A 549 -36.24 -10.72 -8.60
CA THR A 549 -37.37 -9.78 -8.51
C THR A 549 -38.57 -10.43 -7.86
N LEU A 550 -38.93 -9.93 -6.68
CA LEU A 550 -40.13 -10.30 -5.94
C LEU A 550 -41.38 -10.21 -6.82
N LYS A 551 -42.19 -11.26 -6.77
CA LYS A 551 -43.52 -11.34 -7.36
C LYS A 551 -44.56 -10.85 -6.37
N ASN A 552 -45.66 -10.32 -6.91
CA ASN A 552 -46.71 -9.71 -6.11
C ASN A 552 -47.45 -10.80 -5.30
N PRO A 553 -47.61 -10.63 -3.99
CA PRO A 553 -48.45 -11.50 -3.18
C PRO A 553 -49.93 -11.26 -3.50
N VAL A 554 -50.82 -12.13 -3.01
CA VAL A 554 -52.28 -11.99 -3.20
C VAL A 554 -53.06 -11.95 -1.89
N ARG A 555 -54.01 -11.01 -1.77
CA ARG A 555 -54.92 -10.86 -0.62
C ARG A 555 -56.34 -10.61 -1.14
N ASN A 556 -57.33 -11.31 -0.60
CA ASN A 556 -58.70 -11.23 -1.11
C ASN A 556 -59.38 -9.91 -0.67
N GLY A 557 -59.94 -9.16 -1.63
CA GLY A 557 -60.58 -7.86 -1.38
C GLY A 557 -59.62 -6.65 -1.34
N TYR A 558 -58.34 -6.87 -1.63
CA TYR A 558 -57.31 -5.84 -1.62
C TYR A 558 -56.47 -5.91 -2.91
N THR A 559 -55.95 -4.76 -3.34
CA THR A 559 -54.96 -4.65 -4.41
C THR A 559 -53.58 -4.50 -3.78
N PHE A 560 -52.59 -5.20 -4.34
CA PHE A 560 -51.20 -5.08 -3.90
C PHE A 560 -50.58 -3.82 -4.48
N VAL A 561 -50.04 -2.95 -3.61
CA VAL A 561 -49.51 -1.63 -4.00
C VAL A 561 -48.00 -1.68 -4.17
N LYS A 562 -47.28 -2.13 -3.15
CA LYS A 562 -45.82 -2.20 -3.12
C LYS A 562 -45.32 -3.18 -2.05
N TRP A 563 -44.11 -3.68 -2.25
CA TRP A 563 -43.29 -4.17 -1.16
C TRP A 563 -42.60 -2.97 -0.49
N VAL A 564 -42.42 -3.05 0.83
CA VAL A 564 -41.51 -2.18 1.59
C VAL A 564 -40.57 -3.03 2.45
N ASP A 565 -39.47 -2.44 2.92
CA ASP A 565 -38.59 -3.06 3.93
C ASP A 565 -39.16 -2.89 5.36
N GLN A 566 -38.36 -3.24 6.38
CA GLN A 566 -38.71 -3.04 7.79
C GLN A 566 -38.82 -1.57 8.22
N ASN A 567 -38.23 -0.63 7.46
CA ASN A 567 -38.25 0.80 7.72
C ASN A 567 -39.39 1.53 6.96
N GLY A 568 -40.09 0.84 6.07
CA GLY A 568 -41.16 1.39 5.23
C GLY A 568 -40.72 1.92 3.86
N TYR A 569 -39.43 1.85 3.52
CA TYR A 569 -38.90 2.26 2.23
C TYR A 569 -39.34 1.29 1.12
N ARG A 570 -39.66 1.83 -0.06
CA ARG A 570 -40.18 1.04 -1.19
C ARG A 570 -39.08 0.22 -1.85
N VAL A 571 -39.09 -1.10 -1.61
CA VAL A 571 -38.15 -2.00 -2.29
C VAL A 571 -38.63 -2.33 -3.71
N LYS A 572 -37.76 -2.09 -4.69
CA LYS A 572 -37.76 -2.78 -5.98
C LYS A 572 -36.72 -3.88 -5.85
N ALA A 573 -37.12 -5.14 -5.85
CA ALA A 573 -36.14 -6.21 -5.71
C ALA A 573 -35.37 -6.42 -7.01
N THR A 574 -34.11 -6.00 -6.99
CA THR A 574 -33.10 -6.18 -8.04
C THR A 574 -31.70 -6.42 -7.46
N GLU A 575 -31.40 -5.93 -6.24
CA GLU A 575 -30.09 -6.06 -5.60
C GLU A 575 -30.02 -7.14 -4.49
N PRO A 576 -29.26 -8.22 -4.72
CA PRO A 576 -28.66 -9.10 -3.70
C PRO A 576 -27.13 -8.95 -3.61
N TYR A 577 -26.57 -8.08 -4.46
CA TYR A 577 -25.25 -7.47 -4.27
C TYR A 577 -25.45 -6.21 -3.43
N GLY A 578 -24.54 -5.93 -2.49
CA GLY A 578 -24.59 -4.81 -1.55
C GLY A 578 -25.31 -5.12 -0.23
N LEU A 579 -26.14 -6.18 -0.17
CA LEU A 579 -26.90 -6.54 1.03
C LEU A 579 -26.17 -7.57 1.89
N SER A 580 -26.11 -7.30 3.19
CA SER A 580 -25.78 -8.26 4.25
C SER A 580 -26.93 -8.32 5.28
N GLY A 581 -26.97 -9.39 6.08
CA GLY A 581 -28.01 -9.60 7.10
C GLY A 581 -29.36 -10.15 6.57
N ASN A 582 -30.26 -10.43 7.51
CA ASN A 582 -31.59 -10.98 7.23
C ASN A 582 -32.52 -9.89 6.67
N LEU A 583 -33.30 -10.22 5.65
CA LEU A 583 -34.20 -9.28 4.98
C LEU A 583 -35.66 -9.51 5.38
N VAL A 584 -36.41 -8.43 5.62
CA VAL A 584 -37.84 -8.47 5.92
C VAL A 584 -38.58 -7.62 4.90
N TYR A 585 -39.48 -8.24 4.14
CA TYR A 585 -40.31 -7.57 3.15
C TYR A 585 -41.78 -7.54 3.58
N ILE A 586 -42.35 -6.35 3.64
CA ILE A 586 -43.72 -6.09 4.11
C ILE A 586 -44.62 -5.77 2.91
N ALA A 587 -45.75 -6.46 2.79
CA ALA A 587 -46.71 -6.24 1.71
C ALA A 587 -47.68 -5.10 2.05
N ILE A 588 -47.71 -4.05 1.23
CA ILE A 588 -48.63 -2.92 1.35
C ILE A 588 -49.84 -3.14 0.43
N TRP A 589 -51.03 -2.86 0.99
CA TRP A 589 -52.32 -3.21 0.42
C TRP A 589 -53.26 -2.01 0.39
N GLU A 590 -53.95 -1.82 -0.71
CA GLU A 590 -55.09 -0.91 -0.84
C GLU A 590 -56.38 -1.73 -0.76
N LYS A 591 -57.39 -1.24 -0.04
CA LYS A 591 -58.71 -1.91 0.05
C LYS A 591 -59.51 -1.55 -1.19
N ASN A 592 -60.05 -2.54 -1.90
CA ASN A 592 -60.80 -2.28 -3.12
C ASN A 592 -62.13 -1.57 -2.78
N SER A 593 -62.28 -0.31 -3.21
CA SER A 593 -63.47 0.50 -2.96
C SER A 593 -64.72 -0.10 -3.59
N THR A 594 -65.81 -0.16 -2.82
CA THR A 594 -67.07 -0.76 -3.23
C THR A 594 -68.02 0.27 -3.83
N THR A 595 -67.83 0.63 -5.09
CA THR A 595 -68.89 1.19 -5.94
C THR A 595 -69.50 0.09 -6.80
N THR A 596 -70.84 0.07 -6.88
CA THR A 596 -71.59 -1.08 -7.39
C THR A 596 -71.88 -1.01 -8.87
N ASN A 597 -71.43 -2.00 -9.63
CA ASN A 597 -72.19 -2.57 -10.74
C ASN A 597 -71.77 -4.03 -10.99
N VAL A 598 -72.61 -4.98 -10.57
CA VAL A 598 -72.26 -6.41 -10.53
C VAL A 598 -72.82 -7.16 -11.74
N THR A 599 -72.00 -7.29 -12.78
CA THR A 599 -72.02 -8.49 -13.64
C THR A 599 -70.88 -9.41 -13.21
N SER A 600 -71.20 -10.49 -12.48
CA SER A 600 -70.15 -11.30 -11.84
C SER A 600 -69.36 -12.12 -12.87
N SER A 601 -68.17 -11.65 -13.24
CA SER A 601 -67.18 -12.42 -13.99
C SER A 601 -66.65 -13.58 -13.12
N GLN A 602 -67.33 -14.72 -13.19
CA GLN A 602 -66.96 -15.92 -12.44
C GLN A 602 -65.58 -16.44 -12.89
N PRO A 603 -64.64 -16.75 -11.98
CA PRO A 603 -63.29 -17.18 -12.36
C PRO A 603 -63.33 -18.53 -13.09
N LYS A 604 -63.09 -18.49 -14.41
CA LYS A 604 -63.19 -19.64 -15.33
C LYS A 604 -62.10 -20.69 -15.04
N LEU A 605 -62.41 -21.61 -14.14
CA LEU A 605 -61.54 -22.73 -13.79
C LEU A 605 -61.31 -23.64 -15.00
N THR A 606 -60.08 -24.13 -15.17
CA THR A 606 -59.69 -25.13 -16.17
C THR A 606 -58.85 -26.22 -15.52
N ILE A 607 -59.26 -27.48 -15.59
CA ILE A 607 -58.39 -28.60 -15.15
C ILE A 607 -57.44 -28.99 -16.29
N THR A 608 -56.15 -29.02 -15.95
CA THR A 608 -55.06 -29.54 -16.76
C THR A 608 -54.55 -30.86 -16.19
N GLY A 609 -53.95 -31.70 -17.05
CA GLY A 609 -53.47 -33.03 -16.70
C GLY A 609 -52.58 -33.58 -17.81
N THR A 610 -51.62 -34.44 -17.45
CA THR A 610 -50.63 -34.99 -18.40
C THR A 610 -51.20 -36.02 -19.37
N THR A 611 -52.41 -36.53 -19.11
CA THR A 611 -53.04 -37.63 -19.85
C THR A 611 -54.55 -37.62 -19.65
N ARG A 612 -55.30 -38.18 -20.62
CA ARG A 612 -56.72 -38.54 -20.47
C ARG A 612 -56.96 -40.05 -20.28
N LYS A 613 -55.90 -40.87 -20.33
CA LYS A 613 -55.96 -42.35 -20.24
C LYS A 613 -54.96 -42.85 -19.20
N VAL A 614 -55.43 -43.58 -18.19
CA VAL A 614 -54.63 -44.08 -17.07
C VAL A 614 -54.90 -45.57 -16.88
N ALA A 615 -53.88 -46.38 -16.61
CA ALA A 615 -54.04 -47.81 -16.39
C ALA A 615 -54.75 -48.14 -15.07
N VAL A 616 -55.47 -49.26 -15.05
CA VAL A 616 -56.05 -49.81 -13.81
C VAL A 616 -54.99 -49.97 -12.71
N GLY A 617 -55.35 -49.61 -11.47
CA GLY A 617 -54.43 -49.62 -10.33
C GLY A 617 -53.33 -48.54 -10.35
N LYS A 618 -53.34 -47.61 -11.31
CA LYS A 618 -52.35 -46.52 -11.42
C LYS A 618 -52.94 -45.15 -11.08
N LYS A 619 -52.04 -44.17 -10.94
CA LYS A 619 -52.35 -42.81 -10.48
C LYS A 619 -51.97 -41.75 -11.52
N THR A 620 -52.65 -40.62 -11.50
CA THR A 620 -52.25 -39.39 -12.20
C THR A 620 -52.51 -38.16 -11.32
N LYS A 621 -51.85 -37.03 -11.56
CA LYS A 621 -52.09 -35.77 -10.86
C LYS A 621 -52.69 -34.75 -11.83
N LEU A 622 -53.73 -34.05 -11.37
CA LEU A 622 -54.38 -32.96 -12.09
C LEU A 622 -54.01 -31.62 -11.43
N GLN A 623 -54.06 -30.53 -12.20
CA GLN A 623 -53.86 -29.16 -11.71
C GLN A 623 -54.97 -28.27 -12.26
N VAL A 624 -55.66 -27.53 -11.38
CA VAL A 624 -56.57 -26.46 -11.80
C VAL A 624 -55.77 -25.21 -12.13
N LYS A 625 -56.20 -24.49 -13.16
CA LYS A 625 -55.75 -23.14 -13.50
C LYS A 625 -56.93 -22.17 -13.60
N THR A 626 -56.66 -20.90 -13.37
CA THR A 626 -57.45 -19.73 -13.79
C THR A 626 -56.67 -18.95 -14.85
N SER A 627 -57.20 -17.82 -15.32
CA SER A 627 -56.42 -16.79 -16.01
C SER A 627 -55.19 -16.36 -15.18
N SER A 628 -55.35 -16.25 -13.86
CA SER A 628 -54.31 -15.85 -12.89
C SER A 628 -53.30 -16.95 -12.50
N GLY A 629 -53.25 -18.09 -13.19
CA GLY A 629 -52.24 -19.14 -12.94
C GLY A 629 -52.76 -20.42 -12.29
N VAL A 630 -51.93 -21.10 -11.49
CA VAL A 630 -52.24 -22.43 -10.91
C VAL A 630 -52.89 -22.31 -9.54
N VAL A 631 -54.02 -22.97 -9.33
CA VAL A 631 -54.75 -22.94 -8.05
C VAL A 631 -54.16 -23.96 -7.07
N ASN A 632 -53.88 -23.53 -5.83
CA ASN A 632 -53.39 -24.40 -4.76
C ASN A 632 -54.42 -25.52 -4.46
N PRO A 633 -54.03 -26.81 -4.47
CA PRO A 633 -54.92 -27.92 -4.14
C PRO A 633 -55.63 -27.83 -2.78
N SER A 634 -55.04 -27.16 -1.79
CA SER A 634 -55.69 -26.93 -0.48
C SER A 634 -57.00 -26.14 -0.58
N ASN A 635 -57.14 -25.30 -1.61
CA ASN A 635 -58.28 -24.40 -1.81
C ASN A 635 -59.39 -25.04 -2.67
N LEU A 636 -59.20 -26.31 -3.08
CA LEU A 636 -60.11 -27.03 -3.96
C LEU A 636 -60.89 -28.12 -3.22
N ILE A 637 -62.15 -28.30 -3.62
CA ILE A 637 -62.98 -29.46 -3.31
C ILE A 637 -62.93 -30.37 -4.54
N TRP A 638 -62.22 -31.50 -4.43
CA TRP A 638 -62.12 -32.51 -5.49
C TRP A 638 -63.18 -33.59 -5.32
N THR A 639 -63.93 -33.87 -6.38
CA THR A 639 -64.92 -34.96 -6.41
C THR A 639 -64.72 -35.86 -7.64
N SER A 640 -65.20 -37.09 -7.54
CA SER A 640 -65.17 -38.10 -8.62
C SER A 640 -66.59 -38.58 -8.86
N SER A 641 -67.04 -38.55 -10.12
CA SER A 641 -68.37 -39.00 -10.52
C SER A 641 -68.59 -40.49 -10.30
N ASN A 642 -67.53 -41.28 -10.07
CA ASN A 642 -67.66 -42.69 -9.72
C ASN A 642 -66.47 -43.18 -8.86
N LYS A 643 -66.63 -43.15 -7.53
CA LYS A 643 -65.67 -43.69 -6.54
C LYS A 643 -65.43 -45.22 -6.66
N LYS A 644 -66.25 -45.97 -7.42
CA LYS A 644 -66.00 -47.39 -7.78
C LYS A 644 -65.08 -47.52 -9.02
N VAL A 645 -64.92 -46.47 -9.84
CA VAL A 645 -63.95 -46.42 -10.96
C VAL A 645 -62.61 -45.83 -10.54
N ALA A 646 -62.63 -44.61 -9.96
CA ALA A 646 -61.45 -43.91 -9.47
C ALA A 646 -61.79 -42.98 -8.28
N THR A 647 -60.84 -42.84 -7.36
CA THR A 647 -60.90 -41.83 -6.28
C THR A 647 -59.95 -40.66 -6.60
N VAL A 648 -60.17 -39.51 -5.97
CA VAL A 648 -59.28 -38.34 -6.03
C VAL A 648 -59.07 -37.82 -4.61
N ASN A 649 -57.86 -37.40 -4.26
CA ASN A 649 -57.55 -36.80 -2.95
C ASN A 649 -57.53 -35.26 -3.01
N SER A 650 -57.41 -34.62 -1.85
CA SER A 650 -57.28 -33.15 -1.72
C SER A 650 -56.15 -32.57 -2.58
N SER A 651 -55.04 -33.29 -2.75
CA SER A 651 -53.89 -32.89 -3.57
C SER A 651 -54.09 -33.01 -5.09
N GLY A 652 -55.30 -33.35 -5.56
CA GLY A 652 -55.60 -33.54 -7.00
C GLY A 652 -55.03 -34.83 -7.61
N VAL A 653 -54.64 -35.81 -6.79
CA VAL A 653 -54.11 -37.11 -7.24
C VAL A 653 -55.27 -38.09 -7.41
N VAL A 654 -55.50 -38.51 -8.65
CA VAL A 654 -56.54 -39.47 -9.05
C VAL A 654 -55.96 -40.88 -9.07
N THR A 655 -56.62 -41.83 -8.41
CA THR A 655 -56.22 -43.25 -8.31
C THR A 655 -57.30 -44.16 -8.92
N PHE A 656 -56.94 -44.94 -9.94
CA PHE A 656 -57.84 -45.92 -10.56
C PHE A 656 -57.84 -47.25 -9.82
N LYS A 657 -59.01 -47.88 -9.66
CA LYS A 657 -59.12 -49.22 -9.05
C LYS A 657 -58.67 -50.33 -10.04
N LYS A 658 -58.40 -51.55 -9.54
CA LYS A 658 -57.80 -52.65 -10.33
C LYS A 658 -58.75 -53.28 -11.37
N LYS A 659 -60.06 -53.42 -11.08
CA LYS A 659 -61.05 -54.09 -11.94
C LYS A 659 -61.95 -53.11 -12.73
N THR A 660 -61.37 -52.10 -13.39
CA THR A 660 -62.14 -50.98 -13.99
C THR A 660 -61.80 -50.63 -15.46
N GLY A 661 -61.00 -51.45 -16.15
CA GLY A 661 -60.54 -51.18 -17.51
C GLY A 661 -61.67 -50.92 -18.51
N GLY A 662 -61.52 -49.88 -19.35
CA GLY A 662 -62.54 -49.40 -20.28
C GLY A 662 -63.51 -48.37 -19.68
N LYS A 663 -63.69 -48.35 -18.35
CA LYS A 663 -64.64 -47.44 -17.69
C LYS A 663 -64.12 -45.99 -17.67
N ARG A 664 -65.04 -45.03 -17.77
CA ARG A 664 -64.77 -43.59 -17.75
C ARG A 664 -65.15 -43.00 -16.40
N VAL A 665 -64.54 -41.86 -16.06
CA VAL A 665 -64.85 -41.08 -14.85
C VAL A 665 -64.69 -39.59 -15.13
N VAL A 666 -65.54 -38.76 -14.52
CA VAL A 666 -65.38 -37.31 -14.50
C VAL A 666 -64.81 -36.93 -13.14
N ILE A 667 -63.68 -36.23 -13.14
CA ILE A 667 -63.13 -35.60 -11.94
C ILE A 667 -63.51 -34.12 -11.98
N THR A 668 -64.12 -33.63 -10.91
CA THR A 668 -64.57 -32.24 -10.77
C THR A 668 -63.75 -31.57 -9.68
N ALA A 669 -63.38 -30.31 -9.92
CA ALA A 669 -62.76 -29.44 -8.92
C ALA A 669 -63.61 -28.17 -8.79
N ALA A 670 -64.00 -27.85 -7.55
CA ALA A 670 -64.66 -26.59 -7.20
C ALA A 670 -63.77 -25.79 -6.24
N LEU A 671 -63.88 -24.46 -6.21
CA LEU A 671 -63.23 -23.67 -5.16
C LEU A 671 -63.98 -23.86 -3.82
N LYS A 672 -63.25 -23.86 -2.70
CA LYS A 672 -63.84 -23.94 -1.35
C LYS A 672 -64.72 -22.73 -1.01
N ASN A 673 -64.24 -21.53 -1.35
CA ASN A 673 -64.89 -20.24 -1.09
C ASN A 673 -65.94 -19.85 -2.14
N ASN A 674 -65.86 -20.39 -3.35
CA ASN A 674 -66.90 -20.26 -4.37
C ASN A 674 -67.21 -21.64 -4.98
N ARG A 675 -68.20 -22.33 -4.42
CA ARG A 675 -68.57 -23.67 -4.89
C ARG A 675 -69.23 -23.69 -6.28
N ASN A 676 -69.62 -22.54 -6.83
CA ASN A 676 -70.23 -22.43 -8.16
C ASN A 676 -69.18 -22.38 -9.27
N ALA A 677 -68.00 -21.81 -8.99
CA ALA A 677 -66.83 -21.94 -9.84
C ALA A 677 -66.33 -23.41 -9.84
N LYS A 678 -66.64 -24.15 -10.92
CA LYS A 678 -66.32 -25.58 -11.09
C LYS A 678 -65.64 -25.83 -12.43
N ALA A 679 -64.67 -26.76 -12.45
CA ALA A 679 -64.11 -27.34 -13.67
C ALA A 679 -64.25 -28.87 -13.66
N THR A 680 -64.30 -29.49 -14.84
CA THR A 680 -64.39 -30.96 -14.98
C THR A 680 -63.30 -31.52 -15.91
N TYR A 681 -62.88 -32.76 -15.65
CA TYR A 681 -61.87 -33.46 -16.45
C TYR A 681 -62.27 -34.92 -16.66
N LYS A 682 -62.55 -35.27 -17.92
CA LYS A 682 -62.90 -36.64 -18.34
C LYS A 682 -61.64 -37.50 -18.45
N LEU A 683 -61.60 -38.62 -17.71
CA LEU A 683 -60.54 -39.64 -17.73
C LEU A 683 -61.10 -41.01 -18.12
N THR A 684 -60.26 -41.87 -18.69
CA THR A 684 -60.60 -43.26 -19.04
C THR A 684 -59.58 -44.25 -18.45
N ALA A 685 -60.07 -45.34 -17.85
CA ALA A 685 -59.25 -46.45 -17.38
C ALA A 685 -58.81 -47.35 -18.55
N THR A 686 -57.53 -47.71 -18.66
CA THR A 686 -57.05 -48.68 -19.67
C THR A 686 -56.83 -50.07 -19.07
N LYS A 687 -57.14 -51.12 -19.84
CA LYS A 687 -57.24 -52.51 -19.35
C LYS A 687 -55.93 -53.03 -18.75
N ASN A 688 -54.78 -52.59 -19.28
CA ASN A 688 -53.45 -52.98 -18.81
C ASN A 688 -52.51 -51.76 -18.70
N PRO A 689 -51.45 -51.83 -17.89
CA PRO A 689 -50.37 -50.86 -17.86
C PRO A 689 -49.28 -51.16 -18.91
N VAL A 690 -48.49 -50.13 -19.24
CA VAL A 690 -47.20 -50.26 -19.93
C VAL A 690 -46.19 -50.98 -19.02
N THR A 691 -45.43 -51.91 -19.59
CA THR A 691 -44.45 -52.73 -18.87
C THR A 691 -43.00 -52.31 -19.14
N LYS A 692 -42.67 -51.93 -20.38
CA LYS A 692 -41.32 -51.52 -20.82
C LYS A 692 -41.41 -50.46 -21.93
N ILE A 693 -40.43 -49.55 -21.95
CA ILE A 693 -40.16 -48.65 -23.07
C ILE A 693 -38.69 -48.89 -23.48
N THR A 694 -38.40 -48.88 -24.77
CA THR A 694 -37.04 -48.71 -25.31
C THR A 694 -37.00 -47.57 -26.32
N ILE A 695 -35.84 -46.95 -26.50
CA ILE A 695 -35.61 -45.85 -27.45
C ILE A 695 -34.48 -46.25 -28.39
N SER A 696 -34.62 -46.00 -29.68
CA SER A 696 -33.56 -46.12 -30.70
C SER A 696 -33.38 -44.83 -31.50
N GLY A 697 -32.15 -44.62 -31.97
CA GLY A 697 -31.68 -43.42 -32.69
C GLY A 697 -30.14 -43.40 -32.77
N LYS A 698 -29.56 -42.32 -33.29
CA LYS A 698 -28.09 -42.14 -33.34
C LYS A 698 -27.59 -41.56 -32.00
N LYS A 699 -26.55 -42.15 -31.42
CA LYS A 699 -25.92 -41.71 -30.15
C LYS A 699 -25.15 -40.37 -30.27
N THR A 700 -24.98 -39.85 -31.48
CA THR A 700 -24.32 -38.58 -31.78
C THR A 700 -25.16 -37.71 -32.72
N MET A 701 -24.98 -36.39 -32.64
CA MET A 701 -25.58 -35.41 -33.55
C MET A 701 -24.59 -34.29 -33.87
N LYS A 702 -24.54 -33.85 -35.14
CA LYS A 702 -23.94 -32.56 -35.49
C LYS A 702 -24.82 -31.40 -34.98
N ILE A 703 -24.20 -30.32 -34.52
CA ILE A 703 -24.89 -29.08 -34.09
C ILE A 703 -25.84 -28.53 -35.18
N ASN A 704 -26.92 -27.86 -34.75
CA ASN A 704 -28.02 -27.31 -35.57
C ASN A 704 -28.83 -28.31 -36.43
N LYS A 705 -28.37 -29.56 -36.60
CA LYS A 705 -29.12 -30.63 -37.27
C LYS A 705 -30.12 -31.32 -36.32
N SER A 706 -31.03 -32.11 -36.89
CA SER A 706 -32.08 -32.84 -36.17
C SER A 706 -32.05 -34.34 -36.42
N GLN A 707 -32.58 -35.13 -35.49
CA GLN A 707 -32.89 -36.56 -35.70
C GLN A 707 -34.24 -36.93 -35.09
N ARG A 708 -34.83 -38.06 -35.48
CA ARG A 708 -36.06 -38.59 -34.86
C ARG A 708 -35.77 -39.88 -34.10
N LEU A 709 -35.92 -39.83 -32.78
CA LEU A 709 -35.86 -41.01 -31.92
C LEU A 709 -37.16 -41.81 -32.04
N LYS A 710 -37.05 -43.14 -32.12
CA LYS A 710 -38.19 -44.07 -32.14
C LYS A 710 -38.34 -44.69 -30.75
N ALA A 711 -39.54 -44.65 -30.16
CA ALA A 711 -39.84 -45.32 -28.90
C ALA A 711 -40.72 -46.57 -29.12
N LYS A 712 -40.25 -47.75 -28.70
CA LYS A 712 -41.04 -48.99 -28.70
C LYS A 712 -41.65 -49.17 -27.31
N VAL A 713 -42.97 -49.30 -27.23
CA VAL A 713 -43.72 -49.34 -25.97
C VAL A 713 -44.46 -50.67 -25.82
N SER A 714 -44.06 -51.45 -24.82
CA SER A 714 -44.57 -52.80 -24.55
C SER A 714 -45.58 -52.81 -23.41
N GLY A 715 -46.58 -53.68 -23.52
CA GLY A 715 -47.64 -53.90 -22.54
C GLY A 715 -48.68 -54.87 -23.10
N LYS A 716 -49.46 -55.53 -22.22
CA LYS A 716 -50.55 -56.44 -22.61
C LYS A 716 -51.65 -55.70 -23.38
N SER A 717 -52.54 -56.44 -24.05
CA SER A 717 -53.62 -55.85 -24.87
C SER A 717 -54.46 -54.82 -24.10
N GLY A 718 -54.81 -53.71 -24.76
CA GLY A 718 -55.53 -52.59 -24.13
C GLY A 718 -54.69 -51.70 -23.19
N ALA A 719 -53.36 -51.70 -23.31
CA ALA A 719 -52.48 -50.72 -22.66
C ALA A 719 -52.32 -49.42 -23.48
N TYR A 720 -52.15 -48.27 -22.81
CA TYR A 720 -51.99 -46.96 -23.46
C TYR A 720 -50.53 -46.69 -23.84
N LYS A 721 -50.17 -46.96 -25.09
CA LYS A 721 -48.79 -46.96 -25.60
C LYS A 721 -48.22 -45.58 -25.97
N THR A 722 -48.78 -44.47 -25.47
CA THR A 722 -48.30 -43.11 -25.76
C THR A 722 -47.29 -42.62 -24.71
N VAL A 723 -46.29 -41.85 -25.15
CA VAL A 723 -45.21 -41.31 -24.31
C VAL A 723 -45.14 -39.78 -24.36
N LYS A 724 -44.69 -39.17 -23.27
CA LYS A 724 -44.17 -37.79 -23.25
C LYS A 724 -42.66 -37.82 -23.40
N TRP A 725 -42.14 -36.98 -24.31
CA TRP A 725 -40.71 -36.72 -24.48
C TRP A 725 -40.27 -35.51 -23.66
N THR A 726 -39.04 -35.54 -23.13
CA THR A 726 -38.37 -34.42 -22.47
C THR A 726 -36.86 -34.46 -22.71
N SER A 727 -36.21 -33.29 -22.78
CA SER A 727 -34.75 -33.16 -22.78
C SER A 727 -34.23 -32.86 -21.37
N SER A 728 -32.98 -33.23 -21.06
CA SER A 728 -32.31 -32.85 -19.81
C SER A 728 -31.80 -31.40 -19.81
N ASN A 729 -31.59 -30.80 -20.98
CA ASN A 729 -31.31 -29.37 -21.10
C ASN A 729 -31.78 -28.83 -22.46
N ASN A 730 -32.85 -28.04 -22.44
CA ASN A 730 -33.42 -27.42 -23.65
C ASN A 730 -32.51 -26.34 -24.28
N LYS A 731 -31.53 -25.77 -23.55
CA LYS A 731 -30.52 -24.86 -24.12
C LYS A 731 -29.54 -25.58 -25.06
N TYR A 732 -29.36 -26.90 -24.91
CA TYR A 732 -28.42 -27.70 -25.71
C TYR A 732 -29.13 -28.53 -26.79
N ALA A 733 -30.27 -29.14 -26.46
CA ALA A 733 -31.14 -29.76 -27.46
C ALA A 733 -32.60 -29.79 -27.00
N THR A 734 -33.52 -29.46 -27.91
CA THR A 734 -34.97 -29.57 -27.70
C THR A 734 -35.51 -30.87 -28.28
N VAL A 735 -36.68 -31.34 -27.79
CA VAL A 735 -37.37 -32.53 -28.33
C VAL A 735 -38.88 -32.31 -28.45
N THR A 736 -39.45 -32.67 -29.61
CA THR A 736 -40.88 -32.52 -29.88
C THR A 736 -41.70 -33.70 -29.33
N SER A 737 -43.02 -33.53 -29.26
CA SER A 737 -43.97 -34.60 -28.90
C SER A 737 -43.91 -35.82 -29.84
N LYS A 738 -43.40 -35.67 -31.07
CA LYS A 738 -43.21 -36.75 -32.07
C LYS A 738 -41.84 -37.45 -31.97
N GLY A 739 -41.01 -37.10 -30.98
CA GLY A 739 -39.67 -37.68 -30.75
C GLY A 739 -38.55 -37.08 -31.60
N GLN A 740 -38.79 -35.95 -32.27
CA GLN A 740 -37.78 -35.25 -33.07
C GLN A 740 -36.93 -34.36 -32.16
N VAL A 741 -35.61 -34.59 -32.14
CA VAL A 741 -34.60 -33.86 -31.37
C VAL A 741 -33.88 -32.90 -32.30
N LYS A 742 -33.69 -31.63 -31.89
CA LYS A 742 -32.85 -30.63 -32.59
C LYS A 742 -31.69 -30.24 -31.67
N ALA A 743 -30.45 -30.34 -32.17
CA ALA A 743 -29.27 -29.81 -31.47
C ALA A 743 -29.15 -28.30 -31.68
N LEU A 744 -28.65 -27.55 -30.69
CA LEU A 744 -28.52 -26.09 -30.72
C LEU A 744 -27.05 -25.65 -30.57
N LYS A 745 -26.67 -24.47 -31.09
CA LYS A 745 -25.29 -23.93 -31.08
C LYS A 745 -24.58 -24.06 -29.72
N ALA A 746 -25.25 -23.68 -28.64
CA ALA A 746 -24.72 -23.75 -27.26
C ALA A 746 -24.46 -25.17 -26.72
N GLY A 747 -24.81 -26.23 -27.47
CA GLY A 747 -24.60 -27.62 -27.10
C GLY A 747 -23.25 -28.23 -27.52
N LYS A 748 -22.39 -27.52 -28.26
CA LYS A 748 -21.15 -28.09 -28.86
C LYS A 748 -20.31 -28.85 -27.81
N GLY A 749 -19.93 -30.08 -28.12
CA GLY A 749 -19.18 -30.98 -27.24
C GLY A 749 -19.94 -31.59 -26.05
N LYS A 750 -21.10 -31.03 -25.65
CA LYS A 750 -21.86 -31.47 -24.46
C LYS A 750 -22.68 -32.74 -24.74
N THR A 751 -23.14 -33.41 -23.68
CA THR A 751 -24.02 -34.59 -23.77
C THR A 751 -25.39 -34.29 -23.17
N VAL A 752 -26.46 -34.63 -23.90
CA VAL A 752 -27.85 -34.43 -23.49
C VAL A 752 -28.57 -35.77 -23.30
N THR A 753 -29.46 -35.88 -22.31
CA THR A 753 -30.28 -37.07 -22.07
C THR A 753 -31.72 -36.82 -22.45
N ILE A 754 -32.19 -37.46 -23.52
CA ILE A 754 -33.58 -37.43 -23.95
C ILE A 754 -34.34 -38.56 -23.24
N THR A 755 -35.51 -38.26 -22.68
CA THR A 755 -36.32 -39.21 -21.90
C THR A 755 -37.70 -39.37 -22.51
N ALA A 756 -38.15 -40.62 -22.71
CA ALA A 756 -39.54 -40.95 -23.06
C ALA A 756 -40.23 -41.62 -21.86
N SER A 757 -41.36 -41.06 -21.41
CA SER A 757 -42.11 -41.55 -20.23
C SER A 757 -43.54 -41.91 -20.59
N ALA A 758 -44.05 -43.03 -20.09
CA ALA A 758 -45.41 -43.50 -20.35
C ALA A 758 -46.47 -42.54 -19.77
N LEU A 759 -47.52 -42.27 -20.55
CA LEU A 759 -48.64 -41.41 -20.14
C LEU A 759 -49.80 -42.17 -19.46
N ASP A 760 -49.63 -43.44 -19.15
CA ASP A 760 -50.66 -44.29 -18.53
C ASP A 760 -50.61 -44.33 -16.99
N GLY A 761 -49.66 -43.62 -16.36
CA GLY A 761 -49.43 -43.67 -14.92
C GLY A 761 -48.66 -44.92 -14.44
N SER A 762 -48.13 -45.77 -15.33
CA SER A 762 -47.29 -46.92 -14.96
C SER A 762 -45.94 -46.53 -14.32
N GLY A 763 -45.49 -45.30 -14.54
CA GLY A 763 -44.16 -44.80 -14.12
C GLY A 763 -43.01 -45.27 -15.02
N LYS A 764 -43.28 -46.06 -16.07
CA LYS A 764 -42.23 -46.56 -16.98
C LYS A 764 -41.65 -45.44 -17.82
N LYS A 765 -40.32 -45.37 -17.89
CA LYS A 765 -39.55 -44.39 -18.65
C LYS A 765 -38.30 -45.04 -19.25
N ALA A 766 -37.83 -44.51 -20.37
CA ALA A 766 -36.54 -44.84 -20.98
C ALA A 766 -35.72 -43.55 -21.18
N ARG A 767 -34.40 -43.65 -21.06
CA ARG A 767 -33.43 -42.56 -21.25
C ARG A 767 -32.51 -42.89 -22.43
N PHE A 768 -32.15 -41.90 -23.21
CA PHE A 768 -31.25 -42.01 -24.36
C PHE A 768 -30.25 -40.86 -24.34
N LYS A 769 -28.96 -41.15 -24.13
CA LYS A 769 -27.87 -40.16 -24.13
C LYS A 769 -27.43 -39.87 -25.56
N ILE A 770 -27.20 -38.60 -25.88
CA ILE A 770 -26.70 -38.12 -27.18
C ILE A 770 -25.52 -37.18 -26.93
N LYS A 771 -24.33 -37.48 -27.49
CA LYS A 771 -23.20 -36.53 -27.52
C LYS A 771 -23.37 -35.59 -28.73
N LEU A 772 -23.37 -34.29 -28.47
CA LEU A 772 -23.45 -33.26 -29.49
C LEU A 772 -22.02 -32.94 -29.96
N LYS A 773 -21.81 -32.89 -31.27
CA LYS A 773 -20.53 -32.59 -31.92
C LYS A 773 -20.66 -31.33 -32.78
#